data_AF-A0A556TJP7-F1
#
_entry.id   AF-A0A556TJP7-F1
#
_cell.length_a   1.000
_cell.length_b   1.000
_cell.length_c   1.000
_cell.angle_alpha   90.00
_cell.angle_beta   90.00
_cell.angle_gamma   90.00
#
_symmetry.space_group_name_H-M   'P 1'
#
loop_
_entity.id
_entity.type
_entity.pdbx_description
1 polymer ?
#
loop_
_entity_poly.entity_id
_entity_poly.type
_entity_poly.pdbx_seq_one_letter_code
_entity_poly.pdbx_strand_id
1 'polypeptide(L)'
;MKCTLSHAPYVQEAYPSCCHHAAELPQCKDACEQLATIRSESRLKHLLQRLPSYCPESMNELWICINSTLPGASRKSDGWVGLGCCELAISVECRRECKQASSKNDIIKVCRKDTEKPLYSCITKNEMGSVCCSYAGRHTHCREYCQAIFRTDSSPTVSQINTVKEYCQSISPQLISCVANYTKSYPTRSPIDSLYCCDRAEEAHCQTACKRILRTMNTEHEIMEGLIAECGSQPLPQDPLWQCFLGSAHPPAKSDPETSSTAKMDCAKLHCCSKANTSQCRLMCQEISTNWGTQTWQEFDQVCEYSPVETELITCLADVREPCQLGCKDLTYCTNFNNRPTELFRSCNIQSDQGAMNDIKLWSNGTIKMPLMNIPVLDIRKCRPEMWKAVACALQIKPCYSKSRSSVICKSDCVDILTHCGDFSRFPEGHTPEQICDLLSPTDDPERCIPLQRYLTPSPFENIIEEVIHPCNPNPCPSNHLCEVNRKGCHPGQDCLPYFCVPGCKLGEASEFLVHMDARIQVPVRSGQAGCYEVCTCGQSSRLENCAEMPCTDTTKTCAVGGQRKSLLCGCPDHFVPVCARNGRTYPSACMARCMGFQDNQFVFGSCRSTGPCSPNPCQRNQRCIPKRRVCLTNTTDYPCLQYQCVGRPTGCDPNQLDPACDTDNMEHTNLCLLYQSGKTLAYMGHCQDACRVTREVCGHNSETYNTVCEAFSDRVAVDYQGRCHALGSVSGFPSDSGCNGVPCPPLSAAGCACCPVCAGMLQILWNKQQMNIFAKVNVFLCFISLRSSILVVVKVL
;
A
#
# COMPACT_ATOMS: atom_id res chain seq x y z
N MET A 1 60.32 -6.54 -40.50
CA MET A 1 61.38 -6.69 -39.47
C MET A 1 61.15 -5.61 -38.43
N LYS A 2 61.05 -6.00 -37.16
CA LYS A 2 60.83 -5.12 -36.01
C LYS A 2 62.11 -4.35 -35.70
N CYS A 3 62.00 -3.06 -35.41
CA CYS A 3 62.99 -2.34 -34.62
C CYS A 3 62.32 -1.77 -33.36
N THR A 4 62.94 -2.11 -32.25
CA THR A 4 62.78 -1.65 -30.87
C THR A 4 63.16 -0.18 -30.70
N LEU A 5 62.60 0.49 -29.68
CA LEU A 5 63.38 1.24 -28.67
C LEU A 5 62.54 1.72 -27.47
N SER A 6 63.05 1.37 -26.28
CA SER A 6 63.11 2.09 -25.00
C SER A 6 61.85 2.68 -24.33
N HIS A 7 61.61 2.18 -23.11
CA HIS A 7 60.85 2.78 -22.03
C HIS A 7 61.38 4.16 -21.59
N ALA A 8 60.45 5.08 -21.29
CA ALA A 8 60.61 6.16 -20.32
C ALA A 8 59.30 6.36 -19.52
N PRO A 9 59.38 6.84 -18.26
CA PRO A 9 58.33 6.76 -17.24
C PRO A 9 57.46 8.02 -17.19
N TYR A 10 56.17 7.90 -16.86
CA TYR A 10 55.32 9.08 -16.60
C TYR A 10 54.23 8.81 -15.56
N VAL A 11 54.60 8.29 -14.39
CA VAL A 11 53.71 8.32 -13.20
C VAL A 11 54.59 8.42 -11.95
N GLN A 12 55.13 9.61 -11.63
CA GLN A 12 55.84 9.76 -10.35
C GLN A 12 55.84 11.15 -9.67
N GLU A 13 55.10 12.17 -10.14
CA GLU A 13 55.27 13.53 -9.54
C GLU A 13 54.01 14.24 -9.01
N ALA A 14 52.82 13.65 -9.02
CA ALA A 14 51.60 14.41 -8.68
C ALA A 14 51.14 14.35 -7.22
N TYR A 15 51.52 13.32 -6.44
CA TYR A 15 51.07 13.16 -5.04
C TYR A 15 51.96 13.83 -3.97
N PRO A 16 53.29 13.93 -4.13
CA PRO A 16 54.13 14.62 -3.14
C PRO A 16 53.81 16.11 -3.01
N SER A 17 53.22 16.72 -4.05
CA SER A 17 52.95 18.16 -4.07
C SER A 17 51.68 18.57 -3.33
N CYS A 18 50.80 17.68 -2.89
CA CYS A 18 49.61 18.10 -2.11
C CYS A 18 49.89 18.07 -0.59
N CYS A 19 50.75 17.16 -0.14
CA CYS A 19 51.00 16.93 1.29
C CYS A 19 51.82 18.05 1.98
N HIS A 20 52.39 19.00 1.22
CA HIS A 20 53.01 20.20 1.80
C HIS A 20 52.00 21.09 2.52
N HIS A 21 50.72 21.09 2.12
CA HIS A 21 49.66 21.80 2.83
C HIS A 21 49.37 21.21 4.22
N ALA A 22 49.87 20.01 4.50
CA ALA A 22 49.77 19.32 5.80
C ALA A 22 51.04 19.42 6.67
N ALA A 23 51.99 20.31 6.33
CA ALA A 23 53.30 20.38 6.99
C ALA A 23 53.24 20.60 8.52
N GLU A 24 52.18 21.25 9.01
CA GLU A 24 51.95 21.58 10.42
C GLU A 24 51.43 20.38 11.25
N LEU A 25 50.93 19.31 10.61
CA LEU A 25 50.42 18.11 11.28
C LEU A 25 51.17 16.85 10.80
N PRO A 26 52.14 16.33 11.58
CA PRO A 26 52.97 15.21 11.15
C PRO A 26 52.17 13.93 10.87
N GLN A 27 51.12 13.66 11.65
CA GLN A 27 50.25 12.48 11.43
C GLN A 27 49.44 12.57 10.13
N CYS A 28 48.98 13.78 9.75
CA CYS A 28 48.28 14.02 8.50
C CYS A 28 49.25 13.96 7.31
N LYS A 29 50.44 14.55 7.46
CA LYS A 29 51.49 14.53 6.44
C LYS A 29 51.93 13.09 6.12
N ASP A 30 52.20 12.28 7.13
CA ASP A 30 52.61 10.88 6.96
C ASP A 30 51.51 10.03 6.30
N ALA A 31 50.25 10.25 6.69
CA ALA A 31 49.10 9.57 6.06
C ALA A 31 48.88 10.02 4.60
N CYS A 32 49.15 11.30 4.30
CA CYS A 32 49.06 11.87 2.96
C CYS A 32 50.18 11.34 2.04
N GLU A 33 51.42 11.28 2.52
CA GLU A 33 52.57 10.75 1.76
C GLU A 33 52.40 9.26 1.43
N GLN A 34 51.72 8.50 2.30
CA GLN A 34 51.36 7.10 2.03
C GLN A 34 50.46 6.92 0.80
N LEU A 35 49.63 7.92 0.43
CA LEU A 35 48.81 7.87 -0.79
C LEU A 35 49.67 7.77 -2.06
N ALA A 36 50.85 8.38 -2.07
CA ALA A 36 51.78 8.36 -3.21
C ALA A 36 52.40 6.97 -3.46
N THR A 37 52.38 6.09 -2.46
CA THR A 37 53.06 4.78 -2.49
C THR A 37 52.14 3.61 -2.84
N ILE A 38 50.81 3.83 -2.87
CA ILE A 38 49.81 2.77 -3.05
C ILE A 38 49.51 2.54 -4.53
N ARG A 39 49.67 1.28 -4.98
CA ARG A 39 49.41 0.87 -6.37
C ARG A 39 48.03 0.21 -6.58
N SER A 40 47.28 -0.13 -5.52
CA SER A 40 45.98 -0.82 -5.64
C SER A 40 44.79 0.08 -5.32
N GLU A 41 43.78 0.07 -6.19
CA GLU A 41 42.59 0.94 -6.14
C GLU A 41 41.72 0.72 -4.90
N SER A 42 41.62 -0.52 -4.40
CA SER A 42 40.86 -0.86 -3.18
C SER A 42 41.50 -0.34 -1.90
N ARG A 43 42.84 -0.47 -1.75
CA ARG A 43 43.57 0.12 -0.61
C ARG A 43 43.60 1.64 -0.67
N LEU A 44 43.61 2.22 -1.88
CA LEU A 44 43.54 3.67 -2.06
C LEU A 44 42.19 4.21 -1.56
N LYS A 45 41.06 3.59 -1.94
CA LYS A 45 39.72 3.96 -1.44
C LYS A 45 39.60 3.81 0.07
N HIS A 46 40.12 2.72 0.64
CA HIS A 46 40.08 2.50 2.08
C HIS A 46 40.92 3.53 2.86
N LEU A 47 42.08 3.95 2.33
CA LEU A 47 42.89 4.98 2.99
C LEU A 47 42.27 6.38 2.86
N LEU A 48 41.64 6.69 1.71
CA LEU A 48 40.91 7.96 1.51
C LEU A 48 39.70 8.09 2.45
N GLN A 49 38.96 7.02 2.71
CA GLN A 49 37.87 7.03 3.70
C GLN A 49 38.36 7.26 5.12
N ARG A 50 39.62 6.89 5.41
CA ARG A 50 40.24 7.08 6.74
C ARG A 50 41.01 8.39 6.86
N LEU A 51 41.37 9.03 5.75
CA LEU A 51 42.16 10.27 5.76
C LEU A 51 41.53 11.42 6.58
N PRO A 52 40.20 11.63 6.61
CA PRO A 52 39.54 12.63 7.46
C PRO A 52 39.73 12.41 8.97
N SER A 53 40.12 11.20 9.39
CA SER A 53 40.42 10.91 10.79
C SER A 53 41.82 11.38 11.22
N TYR A 54 42.73 11.62 10.27
CA TYR A 54 44.10 12.10 10.52
C TYR A 54 44.29 13.57 10.08
N CYS A 55 43.52 14.02 9.09
CA CYS A 55 43.56 15.37 8.54
C CYS A 55 42.21 16.07 8.79
N PRO A 56 42.17 17.22 9.49
CA PRO A 56 40.93 17.96 9.71
C PRO A 56 40.25 18.39 8.40
N GLU A 57 38.92 18.36 8.36
CA GLU A 57 38.13 18.79 7.18
C GLU A 57 38.28 20.28 6.86
N SER A 58 38.76 21.10 7.81
CA SER A 58 39.01 22.54 7.62
C SER A 58 40.21 22.85 6.71
N MET A 59 41.02 21.86 6.32
CA MET A 59 42.21 22.03 5.49
C MET A 59 41.87 22.08 3.99
N ASN A 60 41.15 23.12 3.58
CA ASN A 60 40.58 23.24 2.24
C ASN A 60 41.60 23.10 1.10
N GLU A 61 42.78 23.70 1.22
CA GLU A 61 43.84 23.63 0.19
C GLU A 61 44.36 22.20 -0.03
N LEU A 62 44.50 21.42 1.06
CA LEU A 62 44.90 20.01 0.99
C LEU A 62 43.83 19.17 0.28
N TRP A 63 42.57 19.34 0.65
CA TRP A 63 41.44 18.57 0.11
C TRP A 63 41.14 18.91 -1.35
N ILE A 64 41.25 20.19 -1.73
CA ILE A 64 41.12 20.64 -3.13
C ILE A 64 42.22 20.00 -3.98
N CYS A 65 43.47 20.02 -3.49
CA CYS A 65 44.59 19.39 -4.18
C CYS A 65 44.38 17.88 -4.32
N ILE A 66 44.08 17.14 -3.24
CA ILE A 66 43.87 15.68 -3.29
C ILE A 66 42.72 15.28 -4.23
N ASN A 67 41.58 15.98 -4.19
CA ASN A 67 40.44 15.69 -5.07
C ASN A 67 40.75 15.94 -6.54
N SER A 68 41.66 16.87 -6.84
CA SER A 68 42.09 17.15 -8.22
C SER A 68 43.02 16.08 -8.79
N THR A 69 43.70 15.31 -7.94
CA THR A 69 44.80 14.40 -8.33
C THR A 69 44.39 12.91 -8.37
N LEU A 70 43.23 12.53 -7.83
CA LEU A 70 42.79 11.12 -7.71
C LEU A 70 42.64 10.37 -9.06
N PRO A 71 43.23 9.16 -9.24
CA PRO A 71 43.08 8.36 -10.45
C PRO A 71 41.81 7.52 -10.25
N GLY A 72 40.70 8.16 -10.53
CA GLY A 72 39.33 7.72 -10.23
C GLY A 72 38.30 8.75 -10.69
N ALA A 73 38.75 10.00 -10.89
CA ALA A 73 38.14 10.96 -11.80
C ALA A 73 38.80 10.92 -13.20
N SER A 74 39.30 9.74 -13.61
CA SER A 74 39.66 9.54 -15.02
C SER A 74 38.38 9.61 -15.85
N ARG A 75 38.28 10.69 -16.61
CA ARG A 75 37.53 10.81 -17.86
C ARG A 75 37.29 9.42 -18.46
N LYS A 76 36.07 8.89 -18.32
CA LYS A 76 35.63 7.78 -19.17
C LYS A 76 35.86 8.23 -20.61
N SER A 77 36.85 7.65 -21.27
CA SER A 77 36.88 7.61 -22.73
C SER A 77 35.59 6.90 -23.16
N ASP A 78 34.69 7.67 -23.76
CA ASP A 78 33.61 7.25 -24.65
C ASP A 78 32.83 6.00 -24.22
N GLY A 79 32.24 6.05 -23.03
CA GLY A 79 31.10 5.20 -22.71
C GLY A 79 29.88 5.67 -23.50
N TRP A 80 29.16 4.75 -24.14
CA TRP A 80 27.91 5.03 -24.83
C TRP A 80 26.98 5.90 -23.98
N VAL A 81 26.53 7.03 -24.53
CA VAL A 81 25.69 8.03 -23.83
C VAL A 81 24.33 7.46 -23.39
N GLY A 82 23.94 6.29 -23.90
CA GLY A 82 22.76 5.54 -23.49
C GLY A 82 22.91 4.73 -22.20
N LEU A 83 24.12 4.57 -21.63
CA LEU A 83 24.33 3.78 -20.40
C LEU A 83 23.55 4.31 -19.19
N GLY A 84 23.40 5.63 -19.09
CA GLY A 84 22.58 6.26 -18.04
C GLY A 84 21.09 5.94 -18.15
N CYS A 85 20.62 5.51 -19.32
CA CYS A 85 19.22 5.17 -19.57
C CYS A 85 18.90 3.71 -19.24
N CYS A 86 19.90 2.86 -19.00
CA CYS A 86 19.67 1.43 -18.80
C CYS A 86 18.82 1.11 -17.56
N GLU A 87 18.77 1.99 -16.57
CA GLU A 87 17.88 1.83 -15.41
C GLU A 87 16.39 2.02 -15.73
N LEU A 88 16.07 2.57 -16.91
CA LEU A 88 14.70 2.73 -17.42
C LEU A 88 14.21 1.50 -18.19
N ALA A 89 15.05 0.46 -18.35
CA ALA A 89 14.68 -0.81 -18.96
C ALA A 89 13.70 -1.59 -18.06
N ILE A 90 12.52 -1.91 -18.58
CA ILE A 90 11.43 -2.63 -17.91
C ILE A 90 11.81 -4.10 -17.68
N SER A 91 12.46 -4.75 -18.67
CA SER A 91 12.97 -6.11 -18.55
C SER A 91 14.35 -6.14 -17.88
N VAL A 92 14.51 -7.06 -16.91
CA VAL A 92 15.77 -7.29 -16.19
C VAL A 92 16.87 -7.80 -17.13
N GLU A 93 16.51 -8.60 -18.13
CA GLU A 93 17.45 -9.13 -19.13
C GLU A 93 17.95 -8.01 -20.05
N CYS A 94 17.04 -7.14 -20.51
CA CYS A 94 17.37 -5.94 -21.26
C CYS A 94 18.23 -4.97 -20.44
N ARG A 95 17.91 -4.76 -19.15
CA ARG A 95 18.69 -3.90 -18.23
C ARG A 95 20.14 -4.38 -18.07
N ARG A 96 20.35 -5.68 -17.89
CA ARG A 96 21.68 -6.29 -17.72
C ARG A 96 22.53 -6.14 -18.98
N GLU A 97 21.96 -6.44 -20.14
CA GLU A 97 22.65 -6.32 -21.43
C GLU A 97 22.89 -4.85 -21.81
N CYS A 98 21.96 -3.95 -21.51
CA CYS A 98 22.13 -2.51 -21.72
C CYS A 98 23.31 -1.95 -20.92
N LYS A 99 23.50 -2.37 -19.66
CA LYS A 99 24.64 -1.95 -18.84
C LYS A 99 25.99 -2.43 -19.38
N GLN A 100 25.98 -3.44 -20.23
CA GLN A 100 27.17 -4.02 -20.87
C GLN A 100 27.31 -3.57 -22.34
N ALA A 101 26.34 -2.82 -22.86
CA ALA A 101 26.30 -2.41 -24.26
C ALA A 101 27.21 -1.20 -24.54
N SER A 102 27.76 -1.19 -25.76
CA SER A 102 28.62 -0.13 -26.28
C SER A 102 27.93 0.76 -27.30
N SER A 103 26.72 0.39 -27.73
CA SER A 103 25.89 1.17 -28.64
C SER A 103 24.40 0.77 -28.55
N LYS A 104 23.52 1.61 -29.09
CA LYS A 104 22.10 1.30 -29.25
C LYS A 104 21.83 0.04 -30.06
N ASN A 105 22.73 -0.34 -30.97
CA ASN A 105 22.55 -1.52 -31.82
C ASN A 105 22.81 -2.83 -31.07
N ASP A 106 23.60 -2.80 -29.99
CA ASP A 106 23.91 -3.98 -29.19
C ASP A 106 22.68 -4.45 -28.41
N ILE A 107 21.84 -3.51 -27.99
CA ILE A 107 20.64 -3.79 -27.19
C ILE A 107 19.42 -4.18 -28.02
N ILE A 108 19.34 -3.83 -29.31
CA ILE A 108 18.16 -4.10 -30.17
C ILE A 108 17.85 -5.60 -30.29
N LYS A 109 18.86 -6.46 -30.11
CA LYS A 109 18.71 -7.93 -30.17
C LYS A 109 17.99 -8.51 -28.95
N VAL A 110 18.04 -7.83 -27.80
CA VAL A 110 17.52 -8.32 -26.51
C VAL A 110 16.37 -7.43 -26.00
N CYS A 111 16.50 -6.12 -26.16
CA CYS A 111 15.49 -5.11 -25.81
C CYS A 111 14.55 -4.88 -27.00
N ARG A 112 13.26 -5.17 -26.85
CA ARG A 112 12.25 -4.86 -27.89
C ARG A 112 11.79 -3.41 -27.77
N LYS A 113 11.78 -2.68 -28.90
CA LYS A 113 11.43 -1.24 -28.95
C LYS A 113 10.00 -0.94 -28.47
N ASP A 114 9.06 -1.86 -28.70
CA ASP A 114 7.65 -1.65 -28.38
C ASP A 114 7.34 -1.85 -26.89
N THR A 115 8.12 -2.67 -26.21
CA THR A 115 8.00 -2.92 -24.76
C THR A 115 8.85 -1.92 -23.97
N GLU A 116 10.04 -1.59 -24.45
CA GLU A 116 11.05 -0.77 -23.76
C GLU A 116 10.99 0.71 -24.16
N LYS A 117 9.79 1.29 -24.30
CA LYS A 117 9.61 2.68 -24.77
C LYS A 117 10.36 3.73 -23.93
N PRO A 118 10.36 3.68 -22.57
CA PRO A 118 11.08 4.65 -21.75
C PRO A 118 12.60 4.60 -21.98
N LEU A 119 13.17 3.40 -22.06
CA LEU A 119 14.58 3.17 -22.35
C LEU A 119 14.97 3.76 -23.72
N TYR A 120 14.23 3.43 -24.78
CA TYR A 120 14.55 3.91 -26.13
C TYR A 120 14.34 5.41 -26.30
N SER A 121 13.38 6.01 -25.58
CA SER A 121 13.15 7.45 -25.55
C SER A 121 14.36 8.18 -24.93
N CYS A 122 14.79 7.73 -23.74
CA CYS A 122 15.97 8.28 -23.07
C CYS A 122 17.25 8.13 -23.91
N ILE A 123 17.50 6.94 -24.50
CA ILE A 123 18.69 6.71 -25.33
C ILE A 123 18.72 7.68 -26.52
N THR A 124 17.58 7.83 -27.21
CA THR A 124 17.49 8.71 -28.37
C THR A 124 17.71 10.18 -27.98
N LYS A 125 17.18 10.61 -26.82
CA LYS A 125 17.40 11.94 -26.26
C LYS A 125 18.88 12.20 -25.93
N ASN A 126 19.54 11.26 -25.26
CA ASN A 126 20.95 11.39 -24.89
C ASN A 126 21.89 11.33 -26.12
N GLU A 127 21.58 10.51 -27.13
CA GLU A 127 22.32 10.49 -28.40
C GLU A 127 22.19 11.83 -29.14
N MET A 128 20.97 12.37 -29.24
CA MET A 128 20.73 13.69 -29.82
C MET A 128 21.43 14.81 -29.03
N GLY A 129 21.36 14.77 -27.70
CA GLY A 129 22.04 15.73 -26.83
C GLY A 129 23.56 15.68 -26.96
N SER A 130 24.13 14.48 -27.10
CA SER A 130 25.56 14.31 -27.35
C SER A 130 25.98 14.94 -28.67
N VAL A 131 25.19 14.75 -29.74
CA VAL A 131 25.45 15.35 -31.05
C VAL A 131 25.27 16.88 -30.99
N CYS A 132 24.15 17.38 -30.47
CA CYS A 132 23.89 18.83 -30.41
C CYS A 132 24.92 19.57 -29.53
N CYS A 133 25.29 19.00 -28.37
CA CYS A 133 26.23 19.64 -27.46
C CYS A 133 27.69 19.45 -27.85
N SER A 134 27.99 18.59 -28.82
CA SER A 134 29.33 18.51 -29.43
C SER A 134 29.68 19.78 -30.22
N TYR A 135 28.67 20.45 -30.81
CA TYR A 135 28.85 21.70 -31.55
C TYR A 135 29.30 22.90 -30.68
N ALA A 136 29.34 22.75 -29.35
CA ALA A 136 29.92 23.73 -28.43
C ALA A 136 31.47 23.76 -28.45
N GLY A 137 32.11 22.75 -29.04
CA GLY A 137 33.56 22.68 -29.15
C GLY A 137 34.26 22.65 -27.79
N ARG A 138 35.20 23.59 -27.56
CA ARG A 138 35.97 23.71 -26.30
C ARG A 138 35.30 24.59 -25.24
N HIS A 139 34.14 25.18 -25.53
CA HIS A 139 33.43 26.05 -24.59
C HIS A 139 32.68 25.22 -23.56
N THR A 140 33.30 25.02 -22.41
CA THR A 140 32.79 24.19 -21.29
C THR A 140 31.42 24.66 -20.80
N HIS A 141 31.25 25.96 -20.57
CA HIS A 141 29.98 26.53 -20.09
C HIS A 141 28.83 26.39 -21.10
N CYS A 142 29.08 26.64 -22.39
CA CYS A 142 28.05 26.44 -23.41
C CYS A 142 27.67 24.95 -23.56
N ARG A 143 28.66 24.06 -23.45
CA ARG A 143 28.44 22.61 -23.45
C ARG A 143 27.63 22.16 -22.23
N GLU A 144 27.88 22.72 -21.06
CA GLU A 144 27.14 22.42 -19.82
C GLU A 144 25.68 22.89 -19.90
N TYR A 145 25.44 24.14 -20.34
CA TYR A 145 24.08 24.64 -20.53
C TYR A 145 23.33 23.83 -21.59
N CYS A 146 23.98 23.46 -22.69
CA CYS A 146 23.39 22.57 -23.68
C CYS A 146 23.07 21.19 -23.09
N GLN A 147 23.98 20.58 -22.34
CA GLN A 147 23.74 19.26 -21.74
C GLN A 147 22.59 19.29 -20.73
N ALA A 148 22.38 20.41 -20.03
CA ALA A 148 21.27 20.57 -19.11
C ALA A 148 19.88 20.38 -19.77
N ILE A 149 19.74 20.75 -21.05
CA ILE A 149 18.50 20.54 -21.85
C ILE A 149 18.18 19.04 -22.01
N PHE A 150 19.20 18.19 -22.07
CA PHE A 150 19.04 16.76 -22.38
C PHE A 150 19.14 15.84 -21.15
N ARG A 151 19.49 16.35 -19.96
CA ARG A 151 19.79 15.57 -18.74
C ARG A 151 18.57 15.07 -17.93
N THR A 152 17.36 15.61 -18.13
CA THR A 152 16.17 15.29 -17.33
C THR A 152 15.07 14.64 -18.18
N ASP A 153 14.21 13.79 -17.59
CA ASP A 153 13.04 13.19 -18.28
C ASP A 153 11.92 14.21 -18.56
N SER A 154 12.00 15.41 -17.98
CA SER A 154 11.12 16.54 -18.24
C SER A 154 11.44 17.25 -19.57
N SER A 155 10.41 17.90 -20.13
CA SER A 155 10.59 18.88 -21.20
C SER A 155 11.52 20.01 -20.74
N PRO A 156 12.42 20.50 -21.60
CA PRO A 156 13.33 21.59 -21.21
C PRO A 156 12.55 22.86 -20.87
N THR A 157 12.92 23.50 -19.76
CA THR A 157 12.27 24.73 -19.28
C THR A 157 12.63 25.94 -20.14
N VAL A 158 11.75 26.94 -20.19
CA VAL A 158 11.98 28.19 -20.95
C VAL A 158 13.25 28.91 -20.49
N SER A 159 13.56 28.86 -19.19
CA SER A 159 14.81 29.41 -18.64
C SER A 159 16.03 28.68 -19.21
N GLN A 160 16.03 27.34 -19.23
CA GLN A 160 17.13 26.55 -19.81
C GLN A 160 17.33 26.83 -21.31
N ILE A 161 16.24 26.96 -22.07
CA ILE A 161 16.29 27.27 -23.51
C ILE A 161 16.83 28.69 -23.75
N ASN A 162 16.36 29.68 -22.98
CA ASN A 162 16.82 31.06 -23.08
C ASN A 162 18.27 31.21 -22.62
N THR A 163 18.71 30.54 -21.55
CA THR A 163 20.11 30.53 -21.12
C THR A 163 21.03 29.95 -22.19
N VAL A 164 20.64 28.86 -22.86
CA VAL A 164 21.42 28.32 -23.99
C VAL A 164 21.41 29.28 -25.16
N LYS A 165 20.27 29.88 -25.49
CA LYS A 165 20.17 30.85 -26.59
C LYS A 165 21.04 32.08 -26.34
N GLU A 166 20.93 32.72 -25.19
CA GLU A 166 21.70 33.92 -24.84
C GLU A 166 23.20 33.66 -24.75
N TYR A 167 23.60 32.55 -24.12
CA TYR A 167 25.01 32.26 -23.87
C TYR A 167 25.72 31.59 -25.06
N CYS A 168 25.04 30.73 -25.82
CA CYS A 168 25.65 29.97 -26.92
C CYS A 168 25.44 30.58 -28.31
N GLN A 169 24.58 31.60 -28.49
CA GLN A 169 24.31 32.21 -29.80
C GLN A 169 25.54 32.86 -30.43
N SER A 170 26.45 33.43 -29.64
CA SER A 170 27.73 33.97 -30.13
C SER A 170 28.80 32.90 -30.36
N ILE A 171 28.61 31.68 -29.84
CA ILE A 171 29.60 30.61 -29.84
C ILE A 171 29.38 29.62 -30.98
N SER A 172 28.15 29.13 -31.17
CA SER A 172 27.84 28.12 -32.19
C SER A 172 26.40 28.23 -32.71
N PRO A 173 26.17 28.82 -33.90
CA PRO A 173 24.83 28.89 -34.49
C PRO A 173 24.28 27.51 -34.88
N GLN A 174 25.17 26.53 -35.13
CA GLN A 174 24.80 25.13 -35.41
C GLN A 174 24.22 24.44 -34.18
N LEU A 175 24.78 24.70 -32.98
CA LEU A 175 24.23 24.22 -31.71
C LEU A 175 22.84 24.79 -31.47
N ILE A 176 22.67 26.10 -31.64
CA ILE A 176 21.38 26.78 -31.46
C ILE A 176 20.33 26.22 -32.42
N SER A 177 20.68 26.00 -33.69
CA SER A 177 19.78 25.39 -34.66
C SER A 177 19.40 23.95 -34.29
N CYS A 178 20.36 23.15 -33.78
CA CYS A 178 20.13 21.79 -33.32
C CYS A 178 19.15 21.73 -32.14
N VAL A 179 19.38 22.57 -31.12
CA VAL A 179 18.52 22.71 -29.94
C VAL A 179 17.14 23.27 -30.32
N ALA A 180 17.07 24.24 -31.23
CA ALA A 180 15.82 24.81 -31.74
C ALA A 180 14.99 23.78 -32.53
N ASN A 181 15.64 22.89 -33.29
CA ASN A 181 14.96 21.82 -34.01
C ASN A 181 14.46 20.72 -33.06
N TYR A 182 15.23 20.40 -32.02
CA TYR A 182 14.80 19.50 -30.95
C TYR A 182 13.59 20.06 -30.18
N THR A 183 13.65 21.32 -29.75
CA THR A 183 12.53 21.98 -29.05
C THR A 183 11.30 22.19 -29.92
N LYS A 184 11.46 22.35 -31.25
CA LYS A 184 10.32 22.35 -32.21
C LYS A 184 9.71 20.96 -32.44
N SER A 185 10.50 19.90 -32.37
CA SER A 185 10.06 18.51 -32.60
C SER A 185 9.60 17.80 -31.33
N TYR A 186 9.79 18.42 -30.16
CA TYR A 186 9.16 18.08 -28.88
C TYR A 186 8.02 19.06 -28.55
N PRO A 187 6.84 18.96 -29.18
CA PRO A 187 5.67 19.66 -28.71
C PRO A 187 5.04 18.88 -27.55
N THR A 188 5.01 19.46 -26.35
CA THR A 188 3.76 19.36 -25.58
C THR A 188 2.72 20.14 -26.40
N ARG A 189 1.76 19.40 -26.97
CA ARG A 189 0.50 19.86 -27.62
C ARG A 189 0.58 21.16 -28.46
N SER A 190 0.28 21.08 -29.76
CA SER A 190 0.10 22.30 -30.57
C SER A 190 -0.95 23.23 -29.91
N PRO A 191 -0.63 24.51 -29.62
CA PRO A 191 -1.58 25.46 -29.04
C PRO A 191 -2.87 25.61 -29.85
N ILE A 192 -2.78 25.35 -31.15
CA ILE A 192 -3.88 25.42 -32.12
C ILE A 192 -4.90 24.30 -31.89
N ASP A 193 -4.47 23.14 -31.40
CA ASP A 193 -5.35 21.99 -31.17
C ASP A 193 -6.30 22.23 -29.99
N SER A 194 -6.03 23.21 -29.14
CA SER A 194 -6.84 23.57 -27.97
C SER A 194 -7.71 24.82 -28.20
N LEU A 195 -7.81 25.30 -29.45
CA LEU A 195 -8.65 26.47 -29.79
C LEU A 195 -10.12 26.29 -29.40
N TYR A 196 -10.62 25.06 -29.43
CA TYR A 196 -11.99 24.73 -29.03
C TYR A 196 -12.23 24.95 -27.52
N CYS A 197 -11.18 24.95 -26.70
CA CYS A 197 -11.31 25.28 -25.28
C CYS A 197 -11.63 26.76 -25.07
N CYS A 198 -11.13 27.66 -25.93
CA CYS A 198 -11.46 29.08 -25.86
C CYS A 198 -12.95 29.38 -26.02
N ASP A 199 -13.74 28.47 -26.61
CA ASP A 199 -15.19 28.61 -26.74
C ASP A 199 -15.93 28.38 -25.41
N ARG A 200 -15.24 27.84 -24.39
CA ARG A 200 -15.79 27.56 -23.05
C ARG A 200 -15.58 28.70 -22.05
N ALA A 201 -14.93 29.81 -22.43
CA ALA A 201 -14.78 30.96 -21.54
C ALA A 201 -16.13 31.68 -21.38
N GLU A 202 -16.50 32.07 -20.15
CA GLU A 202 -17.79 32.72 -19.86
C GLU A 202 -17.90 34.13 -20.47
N GLU A 203 -16.77 34.85 -20.58
CA GLU A 203 -16.74 36.22 -21.11
C GLU A 203 -16.35 36.27 -22.60
N ALA A 204 -17.17 36.95 -23.43
CA ALA A 204 -16.93 37.10 -24.87
C ALA A 204 -15.60 37.81 -25.21
N HIS A 205 -15.13 38.70 -24.33
CA HIS A 205 -13.83 39.35 -24.46
C HIS A 205 -12.70 38.33 -24.29
N CYS A 206 -12.77 37.49 -23.26
CA CYS A 206 -11.81 36.43 -23.00
C CYS A 206 -11.80 35.34 -24.10
N GLN A 207 -12.97 34.94 -24.64
CA GLN A 207 -13.04 33.99 -25.76
C GLN A 207 -12.23 34.49 -26.98
N THR A 208 -12.36 35.77 -27.30
CA THR A 208 -11.70 36.39 -28.46
C THR A 208 -10.21 36.59 -28.20
N ALA A 209 -9.84 37.04 -27.00
CA ALA A 209 -8.45 37.16 -26.56
C ALA A 209 -7.75 35.79 -26.56
N CYS A 210 -8.40 34.75 -26.03
CA CYS A 210 -7.87 33.38 -25.98
C CYS A 210 -7.57 32.83 -27.37
N LYS A 211 -8.50 32.96 -28.32
CA LYS A 211 -8.29 32.53 -29.71
C LYS A 211 -7.15 33.29 -30.39
N ARG A 212 -6.99 34.58 -30.08
CA ARG A 212 -5.89 35.41 -30.59
C ARG A 212 -4.55 34.94 -30.02
N ILE A 213 -4.47 34.75 -28.71
CA ILE A 213 -3.24 34.36 -27.98
C ILE A 213 -2.77 32.97 -28.41
N LEU A 214 -3.66 31.97 -28.48
CA LEU A 214 -3.32 30.62 -28.95
C LEU A 214 -2.86 30.55 -30.42
N ARG A 215 -3.22 31.55 -31.24
CA ARG A 215 -2.78 31.64 -32.64
C ARG A 215 -1.47 32.41 -32.83
N THR A 216 -1.05 33.19 -31.83
CA THR A 216 0.07 34.13 -31.96
C THR A 216 1.25 33.80 -31.06
N MET A 217 1.02 33.13 -29.94
CA MET A 217 2.06 32.78 -28.97
C MET A 217 2.46 31.32 -29.10
N ASN A 218 3.74 31.05 -28.84
CA ASN A 218 4.38 29.79 -29.26
C ASN A 218 4.76 28.91 -28.07
N THR A 219 4.63 29.44 -26.85
CA THR A 219 5.09 28.79 -25.62
C THR A 219 3.97 28.78 -24.57
N GLU A 220 3.85 27.69 -23.81
CA GLU A 220 2.80 27.51 -22.79
C GLU A 220 2.78 28.65 -21.76
N HIS A 221 3.95 29.20 -21.43
CA HIS A 221 4.09 30.26 -20.44
C HIS A 221 3.59 31.62 -20.96
N GLU A 222 3.94 32.01 -22.19
CA GLU A 222 3.44 33.25 -22.82
C GLU A 222 1.93 33.18 -23.09
N ILE A 223 1.44 32.00 -23.45
CA ILE A 223 0.01 31.74 -23.61
C ILE A 223 -0.71 31.93 -22.27
N MET A 224 -0.19 31.33 -21.20
CA MET A 224 -0.80 31.38 -19.88
C MET A 224 -0.77 32.79 -19.28
N GLU A 225 0.35 33.51 -19.35
CA GLU A 225 0.42 34.89 -18.89
C GLU A 225 -0.44 35.84 -19.73
N GLY A 226 -0.46 35.68 -21.06
CA GLY A 226 -1.33 36.47 -21.94
C GLY A 226 -2.81 36.25 -21.65
N LEU A 227 -3.21 35.00 -21.37
CA LEU A 227 -4.59 34.65 -20.99
C LEU A 227 -4.96 35.24 -19.64
N ILE A 228 -4.08 35.15 -18.63
CA ILE A 228 -4.31 35.70 -17.30
C ILE A 228 -4.45 37.24 -17.36
N ALA A 229 -3.61 37.90 -18.18
CA ALA A 229 -3.63 39.35 -18.33
C ALA A 229 -4.90 39.88 -19.02
N GLU A 230 -5.41 39.17 -20.02
CA GLU A 230 -6.55 39.63 -20.84
C GLU A 230 -7.90 39.09 -20.35
N CYS A 231 -7.94 37.92 -19.69
CA CYS A 231 -9.15 37.34 -19.12
C CYS A 231 -9.35 37.67 -17.63
N GLY A 232 -8.34 38.22 -16.95
CA GLY A 232 -8.45 38.69 -15.56
C GLY A 232 -8.63 37.61 -14.49
N SER A 233 -8.67 36.31 -14.86
CA SER A 233 -8.86 35.18 -13.95
C SER A 233 -7.63 34.26 -13.90
N GLN A 234 -7.18 33.92 -12.68
CA GLN A 234 -6.15 32.89 -12.48
C GLN A 234 -6.72 31.50 -12.81
N PRO A 235 -5.89 30.55 -13.30
CA PRO A 235 -6.35 29.22 -13.70
C PRO A 235 -6.86 28.44 -12.49
N LEU A 236 -8.18 28.44 -12.31
CA LEU A 236 -8.87 27.66 -11.28
C LEU A 236 -9.35 26.33 -11.90
N PRO A 237 -9.21 25.19 -11.19
CA PRO A 237 -9.72 23.88 -11.65
C PRO A 237 -11.24 23.83 -11.87
N GLN A 238 -11.96 24.85 -11.43
CA GLN A 238 -13.42 25.00 -11.55
C GLN A 238 -13.84 25.79 -12.81
N ASP A 239 -12.90 26.47 -13.49
CA ASP A 239 -13.21 27.31 -14.65
C ASP A 239 -13.34 26.44 -15.92
N PRO A 240 -14.45 26.52 -16.67
CA PRO A 240 -14.72 25.67 -17.83
C PRO A 240 -13.68 25.77 -18.96
N LEU A 241 -13.05 26.94 -19.12
CA LEU A 241 -11.95 27.15 -20.06
C LEU A 241 -10.72 26.32 -19.64
N TRP A 242 -10.32 26.45 -18.38
CA TRP A 242 -9.14 25.81 -17.82
C TRP A 242 -9.34 24.30 -17.62
N GLN A 243 -10.54 23.85 -17.27
CA GLN A 243 -10.91 22.43 -17.24
C GLN A 243 -10.71 21.76 -18.60
N CYS A 244 -10.98 22.47 -19.69
CA CYS A 244 -10.75 21.95 -21.03
C CYS A 244 -9.26 21.83 -21.37
N PHE A 245 -8.43 22.79 -20.97
CA PHE A 245 -6.98 22.69 -21.15
C PHE A 245 -6.34 21.58 -20.28
N LEU A 246 -6.83 21.43 -19.04
CA LEU A 246 -6.30 20.50 -18.04
C LEU A 246 -6.85 19.07 -18.19
N GLY A 247 -8.05 18.91 -18.74
CA GLY A 247 -8.62 17.63 -19.12
C GLY A 247 -7.97 17.12 -20.41
N SER A 248 -7.48 15.89 -20.41
CA SER A 248 -6.81 15.24 -21.55
C SER A 248 -7.58 15.37 -22.88
N ALA A 249 -7.20 16.34 -23.71
CA ALA A 249 -7.56 16.41 -25.12
C ALA A 249 -6.94 15.21 -25.86
N HIS A 250 -7.71 14.14 -26.07
CA HIS A 250 -7.50 13.22 -27.18
C HIS A 250 -8.49 13.59 -28.28
N PRO A 251 -8.05 13.92 -29.50
CA PRO A 251 -8.91 13.84 -30.67
C PRO A 251 -9.33 12.37 -30.88
N PRO A 252 -10.54 12.08 -31.39
CA PRO A 252 -10.90 10.72 -31.75
C PRO A 252 -9.97 10.27 -32.89
N ALA A 253 -9.10 9.30 -32.61
CA ALA A 253 -8.33 8.64 -33.65
C ALA A 253 -9.29 7.89 -34.57
N LYS A 254 -9.19 8.15 -35.87
CA LYS A 254 -9.91 7.42 -36.92
C LYS A 254 -9.64 5.92 -36.76
N SER A 255 -10.72 5.16 -36.74
CA SER A 255 -10.75 3.71 -36.67
C SER A 255 -10.07 3.07 -37.89
N ASP A 256 -9.06 2.23 -37.65
CA ASP A 256 -8.88 1.04 -38.47
C ASP A 256 -9.54 -0.15 -37.73
N PRO A 257 -10.40 -0.92 -38.42
CA PRO A 257 -11.11 -2.03 -37.82
C PRO A 257 -10.20 -3.25 -37.81
N GLU A 258 -9.96 -3.81 -36.62
CA GLU A 258 -9.84 -5.25 -36.34
C GLU A 258 -9.03 -5.48 -35.06
N THR A 259 -9.72 -5.43 -33.92
CA THR A 259 -9.65 -6.44 -32.85
C THR A 259 -10.69 -6.07 -31.80
N SER A 260 -11.53 -7.04 -31.45
CA SER A 260 -12.74 -6.92 -30.63
C SER A 260 -12.58 -6.05 -29.37
N SER A 261 -13.42 -5.02 -29.26
CA SER A 261 -13.60 -4.20 -28.07
C SER A 261 -14.14 -5.04 -26.91
N THR A 262 -13.29 -5.36 -25.94
CA THR A 262 -13.75 -5.63 -24.57
C THR A 262 -13.50 -4.36 -23.78
N ALA A 263 -14.58 -3.72 -23.31
CA ALA A 263 -14.47 -2.56 -22.42
C ALA A 263 -13.70 -2.97 -21.16
N LYS A 264 -12.63 -2.23 -20.83
CA LYS A 264 -11.78 -2.51 -19.67
C LYS A 264 -12.57 -2.23 -18.39
N MET A 265 -12.60 -3.20 -17.48
CA MET A 265 -13.43 -3.20 -16.27
C MET A 265 -12.62 -2.87 -15.01
N ASP A 266 -13.16 -2.02 -14.15
CA ASP A 266 -12.66 -1.81 -12.78
C ASP A 266 -13.55 -2.56 -11.77
N CYS A 267 -13.17 -3.80 -11.46
CA CYS A 267 -13.99 -4.66 -10.59
C CYS A 267 -13.99 -4.19 -9.13
N ALA A 268 -12.97 -3.43 -8.70
CA ALA A 268 -12.92 -2.85 -7.36
C ALA A 268 -13.96 -1.73 -7.22
N LYS A 269 -14.07 -0.82 -8.20
CA LYS A 269 -15.12 0.21 -8.20
C LYS A 269 -16.51 -0.37 -8.38
N LEU A 270 -16.68 -1.39 -9.24
CA LEU A 270 -17.95 -2.10 -9.37
C LEU A 270 -18.43 -2.72 -8.06
N HIS A 271 -17.50 -3.23 -7.25
CA HIS A 271 -17.84 -3.76 -5.93
C HIS A 271 -18.46 -2.66 -5.06
N CYS A 272 -17.90 -1.45 -5.10
CA CYS A 272 -18.43 -0.29 -4.40
C CYS A 272 -19.79 0.15 -4.92
N CYS A 273 -20.08 0.05 -6.23
CA CYS A 273 -21.39 0.43 -6.76
C CYS A 273 -22.56 -0.33 -6.12
N SER A 274 -22.35 -1.56 -5.64
CA SER A 274 -23.37 -2.32 -4.92
C SER A 274 -23.76 -1.71 -3.56
N LYS A 275 -22.93 -0.82 -3.01
CA LYS A 275 -23.18 -0.07 -1.77
C LYS A 275 -24.02 1.19 -1.97
N ALA A 276 -24.35 1.52 -3.22
CA ALA A 276 -25.22 2.65 -3.54
C ALA A 276 -26.62 2.45 -2.95
N ASN A 277 -27.11 3.45 -2.24
CA ASN A 277 -28.42 3.41 -1.60
C ASN A 277 -29.54 3.74 -2.62
N THR A 278 -29.29 4.68 -3.53
CA THR A 278 -30.19 5.01 -4.64
C THR A 278 -29.85 4.23 -5.91
N SER A 279 -30.87 3.92 -6.71
CA SER A 279 -30.68 3.27 -8.01
C SER A 279 -29.97 4.17 -9.03
N GLN A 280 -30.15 5.49 -8.93
CA GLN A 280 -29.52 6.45 -9.82
C GLN A 280 -27.99 6.43 -9.66
N CYS A 281 -27.49 6.61 -8.44
CA CYS A 281 -26.05 6.56 -8.17
C CYS A 281 -25.44 5.17 -8.40
N ARG A 282 -26.22 4.11 -8.18
CA ARG A 282 -25.82 2.74 -8.54
C ARG A 282 -25.54 2.60 -10.03
N LEU A 283 -26.46 3.04 -10.89
CA LEU A 283 -26.35 2.91 -12.34
C LEU A 283 -25.21 3.77 -12.88
N MET A 284 -25.11 5.03 -12.45
CA MET A 284 -24.02 5.93 -12.85
C MET A 284 -22.66 5.37 -12.43
N CYS A 285 -22.54 4.84 -11.21
CA CYS A 285 -21.30 4.20 -10.75
C CYS A 285 -20.92 2.98 -11.59
N GLN A 286 -21.91 2.13 -11.93
CA GLN A 286 -21.68 0.94 -12.74
C GLN A 286 -21.19 1.32 -14.14
N GLU A 287 -21.86 2.26 -14.79
CA GLU A 287 -21.51 2.75 -16.12
C GLU A 287 -20.07 3.28 -16.19
N ILE A 288 -19.68 4.09 -15.20
CA ILE A 288 -18.34 4.64 -15.08
C ILE A 288 -17.28 3.55 -14.85
N SER A 289 -17.64 2.51 -14.09
CA SER A 289 -16.71 1.42 -13.75
C SER A 289 -16.56 0.41 -14.90
N THR A 290 -17.54 0.35 -15.81
CA THR A 290 -17.52 -0.54 -16.98
C THR A 290 -16.99 0.11 -18.25
N ASN A 291 -17.19 1.42 -18.42
CA ASN A 291 -16.83 2.17 -19.62
C ASN A 291 -15.70 3.16 -19.33
N TRP A 292 -14.50 2.62 -19.06
CA TRP A 292 -13.31 3.42 -18.79
C TRP A 292 -12.92 4.26 -20.01
N GLY A 293 -13.12 5.59 -19.95
CA GLY A 293 -12.63 6.54 -20.96
C GLY A 293 -13.63 7.58 -21.50
N THR A 294 -14.89 7.59 -21.05
CA THR A 294 -15.86 8.66 -21.35
C THR A 294 -15.98 9.60 -20.13
N GLN A 295 -16.12 10.91 -20.34
CA GLN A 295 -16.05 11.97 -19.31
C GLN A 295 -17.27 12.02 -18.34
N THR A 296 -17.67 10.89 -17.74
CA THR A 296 -18.89 10.79 -16.91
C THR A 296 -18.66 11.00 -15.40
N TRP A 297 -17.41 11.10 -14.94
CA TRP A 297 -17.11 11.29 -13.51
C TRP A 297 -17.63 12.60 -12.93
N GLN A 298 -17.61 13.70 -13.70
CA GLN A 298 -18.08 15.02 -13.21
C GLN A 298 -19.58 15.02 -12.89
N GLU A 299 -20.40 14.37 -13.72
CA GLU A 299 -21.85 14.24 -13.47
C GLU A 299 -22.12 13.36 -12.25
N PHE A 300 -21.35 12.28 -12.07
CA PHE A 300 -21.45 11.44 -10.88
C PHE A 300 -21.06 12.18 -9.61
N ASP A 301 -19.95 12.93 -9.61
CA ASP A 301 -19.49 13.65 -8.44
C ASP A 301 -20.51 14.73 -8.03
N GLN A 302 -21.10 15.45 -8.99
CA GLN A 302 -22.15 16.45 -8.71
C GLN A 302 -23.43 15.85 -8.08
N VAL A 303 -23.87 14.69 -8.55
CA VAL A 303 -25.15 14.09 -8.13
C VAL A 303 -25.00 13.19 -6.89
N CYS A 304 -23.88 12.47 -6.79
CA CYS A 304 -23.71 11.37 -5.84
C CYS A 304 -22.66 11.63 -4.75
N GLU A 305 -21.57 12.37 -5.03
CA GLU A 305 -20.48 12.57 -4.05
C GLU A 305 -20.94 13.40 -2.84
N TYR A 306 -21.75 14.44 -3.09
CA TYR A 306 -22.26 15.34 -2.06
C TYR A 306 -23.59 14.90 -1.45
N SER A 307 -24.13 13.74 -1.85
CA SER A 307 -25.39 13.23 -1.31
C SER A 307 -25.15 12.54 0.04
N PRO A 308 -25.75 13.02 1.15
CA PRO A 308 -25.57 12.40 2.48
C PRO A 308 -26.19 11.00 2.56
N VAL A 309 -27.02 10.62 1.59
CA VAL A 309 -27.66 9.30 1.52
C VAL A 309 -26.72 8.24 0.92
N GLU A 310 -25.70 8.66 0.16
CA GLU A 310 -24.76 7.78 -0.55
C GLU A 310 -23.43 7.59 0.19
N THR A 311 -23.39 7.86 1.50
CA THR A 311 -22.16 7.83 2.29
C THR A 311 -21.40 6.52 2.14
N GLU A 312 -22.06 5.36 2.14
CA GLU A 312 -21.40 4.05 2.01
C GLU A 312 -20.74 3.83 0.64
N LEU A 313 -21.38 4.28 -0.45
CA LEU A 313 -20.87 4.21 -1.80
C LEU A 313 -19.62 5.06 -1.98
N ILE A 314 -19.74 6.35 -1.64
CA ILE A 314 -18.69 7.34 -1.84
C ILE A 314 -17.46 7.01 -1.00
N THR A 315 -17.71 6.60 0.24
CA THR A 315 -16.72 6.00 1.13
C THR A 315 -15.94 4.86 0.48
N CYS A 316 -16.64 3.87 -0.09
CA CYS A 316 -15.99 2.72 -0.70
C CYS A 316 -15.16 3.13 -1.92
N LEU A 317 -15.70 4.02 -2.77
CA LEU A 317 -14.98 4.53 -3.93
C LEU A 317 -13.72 5.32 -3.53
N ALA A 318 -13.78 6.09 -2.45
CA ALA A 318 -12.62 6.80 -1.90
C ALA A 318 -11.54 5.81 -1.43
N ASP A 319 -11.91 4.71 -0.77
CA ASP A 319 -10.95 3.67 -0.33
C ASP A 319 -10.27 2.95 -1.50
N VAL A 320 -10.99 2.74 -2.60
CA VAL A 320 -10.42 2.12 -3.81
C VAL A 320 -9.53 3.09 -4.58
N ARG A 321 -9.87 4.39 -4.62
CA ARG A 321 -9.09 5.44 -5.30
C ARG A 321 -7.83 5.82 -4.52
N GLU A 322 -7.97 6.08 -3.23
CA GLU A 322 -6.93 6.59 -2.33
C GLU A 322 -6.96 5.80 -1.01
N PRO A 323 -6.31 4.62 -0.95
CA PRO A 323 -6.32 3.78 0.23
C PRO A 323 -5.59 4.47 1.39
N CYS A 324 -6.13 4.31 2.59
CA CYS A 324 -5.54 4.90 3.79
C CYS A 324 -4.20 4.26 4.15
N GLN A 325 -3.22 5.09 4.47
CA GLN A 325 -1.84 4.72 4.82
C GLN A 325 -1.54 5.09 6.27
N LEU A 326 -0.60 4.38 6.90
CA LEU A 326 -0.20 4.62 8.29
C LEU A 326 0.75 5.80 8.39
N GLY A 327 0.35 6.82 9.17
CA GLY A 327 1.19 7.95 9.55
C GLY A 327 1.58 8.89 8.41
N CYS A 328 1.79 10.16 8.74
CA CYS A 328 2.51 11.11 7.88
C CYS A 328 3.91 11.39 8.43
N LYS A 329 4.84 11.70 7.52
CA LYS A 329 6.20 12.13 7.83
C LYS A 329 6.61 13.24 6.87
N ASP A 330 7.50 14.11 7.32
CA ASP A 330 8.19 15.12 6.51
C ASP A 330 7.27 16.19 5.87
N LEU A 331 6.06 16.40 6.41
CA LEU A 331 5.21 17.53 6.05
C LEU A 331 5.75 18.82 6.66
N THR A 332 5.81 19.89 5.87
CA THR A 332 6.40 21.18 6.25
C THR A 332 5.38 22.20 6.71
N TYR A 333 4.16 22.15 6.16
CA TYR A 333 3.08 23.08 6.50
C TYR A 333 2.13 22.45 7.53
N CYS A 334 1.63 21.25 7.25
CA CYS A 334 0.73 20.46 8.09
C CYS A 334 1.49 19.63 9.15
N THR A 335 2.42 20.27 9.85
CA THR A 335 3.36 19.62 10.79
C THR A 335 2.67 18.83 11.90
N ASN A 336 1.51 19.27 12.39
CA ASN A 336 0.76 18.58 13.46
C ASN A 336 0.24 17.18 13.06
N PHE A 337 0.27 16.85 11.77
CA PHE A 337 -0.11 15.54 11.23
C PHE A 337 1.08 14.58 11.16
N ASN A 338 2.32 15.07 11.29
CA ASN A 338 3.50 14.23 11.32
C ASN A 338 3.57 13.38 12.60
N ASN A 339 4.31 12.26 12.52
CA ASN A 339 4.70 11.43 13.66
C ASN A 339 3.51 10.85 14.45
N ARG A 340 2.46 10.42 13.73
CA ARG A 340 1.27 9.76 14.29
C ARG A 340 1.17 8.32 13.75
N PRO A 341 1.95 7.36 14.30
CA PRO A 341 2.20 6.06 13.66
C PRO A 341 1.00 5.09 13.67
N THR A 342 0.03 5.29 14.56
CA THR A 342 -1.18 4.46 14.67
C THR A 342 -2.39 5.06 13.97
N GLU A 343 -2.26 6.29 13.47
CA GLU A 343 -3.31 6.98 12.72
C GLU A 343 -3.19 6.72 11.22
N LEU A 344 -4.33 6.78 10.53
CA LEU A 344 -4.43 6.50 9.11
C LEU A 344 -4.77 7.80 8.35
N PHE A 345 -4.19 7.96 7.16
CA PHE A 345 -4.35 9.15 6.32
C PHE A 345 -4.39 8.75 4.84
N ARG A 346 -5.18 9.43 4.00
CA ARG A 346 -5.22 9.11 2.54
C ARG A 346 -4.09 9.74 1.75
N SER A 347 -3.62 10.92 2.16
CA SER A 347 -2.69 11.71 1.35
C SER A 347 -1.58 12.39 2.17
N CYS A 348 -0.60 11.60 2.61
CA CYS A 348 0.61 12.12 3.25
C CYS A 348 1.70 12.41 2.21
N ASN A 349 1.54 13.47 1.42
CA ASN A 349 2.56 13.87 0.44
C ASN A 349 2.72 15.39 0.37
N ILE A 350 3.82 15.82 -0.27
CA ILE A 350 4.20 17.24 -0.41
C ILE A 350 3.13 18.03 -1.20
N GLN A 351 2.42 17.39 -2.13
CA GLN A 351 1.39 18.05 -2.92
C GLN A 351 0.17 18.43 -2.06
N SER A 352 -0.28 17.52 -1.19
CA SER A 352 -1.35 17.82 -0.23
C SER A 352 -0.93 18.84 0.83
N ASP A 353 0.33 18.79 1.27
CA ASP A 353 0.89 19.80 2.17
C ASP A 353 0.85 21.21 1.54
N GLN A 354 1.25 21.31 0.28
CA GLN A 354 1.21 22.55 -0.49
C GLN A 354 -0.24 22.98 -0.84
N GLY A 355 -1.12 22.01 -1.09
CA GLY A 355 -2.55 22.21 -1.32
C GLY A 355 -3.20 22.92 -0.13
N ALA A 356 -2.90 22.47 1.09
CA ALA A 356 -3.42 23.09 2.31
C ALA A 356 -2.95 24.55 2.47
N MET A 357 -1.69 24.82 2.11
CA MET A 357 -1.16 26.19 2.11
C MET A 357 -1.88 27.08 1.09
N ASN A 358 -2.21 26.53 -0.08
CA ASN A 358 -2.91 27.27 -1.14
C ASN A 358 -4.38 27.54 -0.77
N ASP A 359 -5.05 26.60 -0.12
CA ASP A 359 -6.42 26.78 0.38
C ASP A 359 -6.50 27.95 1.37
N ILE A 360 -5.58 28.04 2.32
CA ILE A 360 -5.52 29.16 3.27
C ILE A 360 -5.31 30.52 2.57
N LYS A 361 -4.48 30.55 1.52
CA LYS A 361 -4.31 31.77 0.71
C LYS A 361 -5.62 32.15 0.02
N LEU A 362 -6.34 31.18 -0.55
CA LEU A 362 -7.61 31.42 -1.24
C LEU A 362 -8.70 31.91 -0.27
N TRP A 363 -8.83 31.26 0.88
CA TRP A 363 -9.85 31.61 1.88
C TRP A 363 -9.60 32.97 2.55
N SER A 364 -8.36 33.47 2.51
CA SER A 364 -8.03 34.83 2.97
C SER A 364 -8.72 35.94 2.17
N ASN A 365 -9.32 35.62 1.01
CA ASN A 365 -10.18 36.53 0.25
C ASN A 365 -11.59 36.69 0.86
N GLY A 366 -11.88 36.02 1.99
CA GLY A 366 -13.12 36.20 2.76
C GLY A 366 -14.34 35.46 2.20
N THR A 367 -14.13 34.50 1.30
CA THR A 367 -15.20 33.59 0.83
C THR A 367 -14.60 32.22 0.50
N ILE A 368 -15.18 31.16 1.07
CA ILE A 368 -14.84 29.77 0.77
C ILE A 368 -15.82 29.27 -0.30
N LYS A 369 -15.31 28.91 -1.47
CA LYS A 369 -16.12 28.38 -2.57
C LYS A 369 -16.25 26.87 -2.44
N MET A 370 -17.47 26.37 -2.27
CA MET A 370 -17.81 24.95 -2.35
C MET A 370 -18.67 24.70 -3.61
N PRO A 371 -18.71 23.47 -4.16
CA PRO A 371 -19.43 23.20 -5.41
C PRO A 371 -20.92 23.57 -5.40
N LEU A 372 -21.56 23.54 -4.23
CA LEU A 372 -23.00 23.80 -4.07
C LEU A 372 -23.31 25.06 -3.24
N MET A 373 -22.31 25.72 -2.65
CA MET A 373 -22.50 26.92 -1.83
C MET A 373 -21.24 27.76 -1.66
N ASN A 374 -21.40 29.05 -1.38
CA ASN A 374 -20.29 29.92 -0.98
C ASN A 374 -20.46 30.28 0.50
N ILE A 375 -19.39 30.15 1.27
CA ILE A 375 -19.39 30.43 2.72
C ILE A 375 -18.57 31.70 2.95
N PRO A 376 -19.21 32.84 3.22
CA PRO A 376 -18.51 34.07 3.57
C PRO A 376 -17.83 33.94 4.95
N VAL A 377 -16.57 34.34 5.04
CA VAL A 377 -15.82 34.27 6.31
C VAL A 377 -15.10 35.59 6.56
N LEU A 378 -14.93 35.92 7.83
CA LEU A 378 -14.07 37.02 8.28
C LEU A 378 -12.60 36.68 7.97
N ASP A 379 -11.69 37.64 8.15
CA ASP A 379 -10.25 37.43 7.89
C ASP A 379 -9.70 36.28 8.75
N ILE A 380 -9.56 35.10 8.15
CA ILE A 380 -9.15 33.85 8.79
C ILE A 380 -7.74 33.91 9.37
N ARG A 381 -6.92 34.87 8.94
CA ARG A 381 -5.57 35.08 9.51
C ARG A 381 -5.63 35.70 10.90
N LYS A 382 -6.73 36.39 11.22
CA LYS A 382 -6.96 37.01 12.54
C LYS A 382 -7.93 36.17 13.37
N CYS A 383 -8.97 35.63 12.73
CA CYS A 383 -10.00 34.85 13.40
C CYS A 383 -9.63 33.36 13.41
N ARG A 384 -9.10 32.89 14.55
CA ARG A 384 -8.71 31.49 14.80
C ARG A 384 -7.84 30.85 13.70
N PRO A 385 -6.63 31.39 13.44
CA PRO A 385 -5.76 30.93 12.34
C PRO A 385 -5.36 29.45 12.44
N GLU A 386 -5.10 28.95 13.65
CA GLU A 386 -4.71 27.55 13.85
C GLU A 386 -5.84 26.56 13.53
N MET A 387 -7.11 26.93 13.79
CA MET A 387 -8.24 26.08 13.42
C MET A 387 -8.44 26.03 11.91
N TRP A 388 -8.36 27.16 11.23
CA TRP A 388 -8.43 27.18 9.76
C TRP A 388 -7.30 26.40 9.12
N LYS A 389 -6.08 26.53 9.65
CA LYS A 389 -4.93 25.71 9.22
C LYS A 389 -5.22 24.22 9.40
N ALA A 390 -5.76 23.81 10.55
CA ALA A 390 -6.14 22.41 10.79
C ALA A 390 -7.25 21.92 9.85
N VAL A 391 -8.24 22.76 9.51
CA VAL A 391 -9.27 22.44 8.50
C VAL A 391 -8.63 22.22 7.13
N ALA A 392 -7.81 23.15 6.65
CA ALA A 392 -7.14 23.02 5.35
C ALA A 392 -6.27 21.75 5.29
N CYS A 393 -5.50 21.48 6.33
CA CYS A 393 -4.71 20.26 6.44
C CYS A 393 -5.58 18.99 6.50
N ALA A 394 -6.68 18.99 7.26
CA ALA A 394 -7.57 17.83 7.35
C ALA A 394 -8.24 17.51 5.99
N LEU A 395 -8.61 18.54 5.22
CA LEU A 395 -9.22 18.38 3.89
C LEU A 395 -8.22 17.83 2.84
N GLN A 396 -6.95 18.21 2.96
CA GLN A 396 -5.91 17.82 1.98
C GLN A 396 -5.20 16.52 2.35
N ILE A 397 -4.84 16.35 3.63
CA ILE A 397 -4.17 15.14 4.15
C ILE A 397 -5.16 13.99 4.35
N LYS A 398 -6.44 14.32 4.59
CA LYS A 398 -7.57 13.39 4.68
C LYS A 398 -7.33 12.26 5.71
N PRO A 399 -7.43 12.55 7.03
CA PRO A 399 -7.46 11.52 8.05
C PRO A 399 -8.53 10.46 7.78
N CYS A 400 -8.21 9.21 8.07
CA CYS A 400 -9.07 8.05 7.91
C CYS A 400 -9.38 7.41 9.26
N TYR A 401 -10.65 7.03 9.47
CA TYR A 401 -11.03 6.17 10.58
C TYR A 401 -11.73 4.92 10.06
N SER A 402 -11.69 3.85 10.86
CA SER A 402 -12.25 2.55 10.51
C SER A 402 -13.76 2.57 10.25
N LYS A 403 -14.47 3.54 10.86
CA LYS A 403 -15.91 3.75 10.77
C LYS A 403 -16.29 5.05 10.04
N SER A 404 -15.47 6.10 10.10
CA SER A 404 -15.64 7.34 9.34
C SER A 404 -14.73 7.33 8.13
N ARG A 405 -15.28 6.94 7.00
CA ARG A 405 -14.50 6.85 5.77
C ARG A 405 -14.66 8.10 4.88
N SER A 406 -15.52 9.03 5.28
CA SER A 406 -15.60 10.40 4.76
C SER A 406 -14.64 11.33 5.49
N SER A 407 -13.83 12.11 4.75
CA SER A 407 -12.87 13.09 5.29
C SER A 407 -13.55 14.40 5.69
N VAL A 408 -14.53 14.31 6.59
CA VAL A 408 -15.40 15.43 6.99
C VAL A 408 -15.16 15.79 8.45
N ILE A 409 -15.04 17.08 8.75
CA ILE A 409 -14.87 17.59 10.12
C ILE A 409 -16.15 17.41 10.95
N CYS A 410 -16.05 17.32 12.27
CA CYS A 410 -17.24 17.18 13.13
C CYS A 410 -18.14 18.44 13.08
N LYS A 411 -19.46 18.25 13.25
CA LYS A 411 -20.46 19.32 13.19
C LYS A 411 -20.18 20.39 14.24
N SER A 412 -19.85 19.97 15.47
CA SER A 412 -19.53 20.85 16.59
C SER A 412 -18.38 21.79 16.26
N ASP A 413 -17.35 21.27 15.60
CA ASP A 413 -16.18 22.04 15.20
C ASP A 413 -16.55 23.01 14.06
N CYS A 414 -17.34 22.56 13.08
CA CYS A 414 -17.86 23.41 12.01
C CYS A 414 -18.68 24.58 12.56
N VAL A 415 -19.63 24.29 13.46
CA VAL A 415 -20.52 25.30 14.06
C VAL A 415 -19.71 26.28 14.90
N ASP A 416 -18.75 25.81 15.71
CA ASP A 416 -17.90 26.70 16.51
C ASP A 416 -17.07 27.65 15.64
N ILE A 417 -16.49 27.16 14.54
CA ILE A 417 -15.72 27.98 13.61
C ILE A 417 -16.61 29.03 12.95
N LEU A 418 -17.75 28.64 12.37
CA LEU A 418 -18.64 29.56 11.66
C LEU A 418 -19.34 30.54 12.61
N THR A 419 -19.60 30.15 13.86
CA THR A 419 -20.19 31.06 14.85
C THR A 419 -19.26 32.21 15.20
N HIS A 420 -17.94 31.96 15.26
CA HIS A 420 -16.96 32.98 15.64
C HIS A 420 -16.35 33.71 14.45
N CYS A 421 -16.20 33.03 13.30
CA CYS A 421 -15.46 33.53 12.14
C CYS A 421 -16.29 33.61 10.85
N GLY A 422 -17.57 33.25 10.88
CA GLY A 422 -18.49 33.45 9.76
C GLY A 422 -18.86 34.93 9.62
N ASP A 423 -18.95 35.40 8.37
CA ASP A 423 -19.40 36.77 8.10
C ASP A 423 -20.92 36.81 7.96
N PHE A 424 -21.61 36.91 9.10
CA PHE A 424 -23.08 36.95 9.18
C PHE A 424 -23.71 38.06 8.34
N SER A 425 -22.98 39.15 8.05
CA SER A 425 -23.49 40.26 7.24
C SER A 425 -23.65 39.89 5.76
N ARG A 426 -22.89 38.87 5.31
CA ARG A 426 -22.88 38.39 3.93
C ARG A 426 -23.59 37.05 3.76
N PHE A 427 -24.14 36.49 4.84
CA PHE A 427 -24.89 35.24 4.78
C PHE A 427 -26.19 35.42 3.99
N PRO A 428 -26.55 34.48 3.08
CA PRO A 428 -27.85 34.50 2.43
C PRO A 428 -28.98 34.45 3.46
N GLU A 429 -30.09 35.17 3.21
CA GLU A 429 -31.20 35.25 4.16
C GLU A 429 -31.68 33.85 4.60
N GLY A 430 -31.76 33.64 5.91
CA GLY A 430 -32.24 32.39 6.52
C GLY A 430 -31.18 31.32 6.79
N HIS A 431 -29.93 31.49 6.34
CA HIS A 431 -28.86 30.50 6.59
C HIS A 431 -28.14 30.79 7.92
N THR A 432 -28.24 29.88 8.89
CA THR A 432 -27.46 29.95 10.13
C THR A 432 -26.20 29.05 10.06
N PRO A 433 -25.17 29.26 10.90
CA PRO A 433 -24.03 28.36 11.00
C PRO A 433 -24.43 26.88 11.13
N GLU A 434 -25.50 26.60 11.89
CA GLU A 434 -26.02 25.24 12.11
C GLU A 434 -26.54 24.62 10.81
N GLN A 435 -27.30 25.35 10.00
CA GLN A 435 -27.83 24.86 8.73
C GLN A 435 -26.74 24.62 7.68
N ILE A 436 -25.72 25.48 7.66
CA ILE A 436 -24.55 25.29 6.78
C ILE A 436 -23.80 24.03 7.21
N CYS A 437 -23.57 23.86 8.52
CA CYS A 437 -22.87 22.69 9.05
C CYS A 437 -23.72 21.41 9.00
N ASP A 438 -25.05 21.48 8.97
CA ASP A 438 -25.91 20.32 8.73
C ASP A 438 -25.71 19.72 7.34
N LEU A 439 -25.41 20.57 6.34
CA LEU A 439 -25.10 20.12 4.99
C LEU A 439 -23.67 19.56 4.88
N LEU A 440 -22.70 20.21 5.54
CA LEU A 440 -21.28 19.86 5.42
C LEU A 440 -20.87 18.70 6.32
N SER A 441 -21.43 18.64 7.53
CA SER A 441 -21.00 17.79 8.64
C SER A 441 -22.21 17.36 9.49
N PRO A 442 -23.07 16.43 9.04
CA PRO A 442 -24.33 16.13 9.72
C PRO A 442 -24.20 15.35 11.04
N THR A 443 -23.02 14.80 11.38
CA THR A 443 -22.83 13.92 12.55
C THR A 443 -21.64 14.31 13.41
N ASP A 444 -21.84 14.33 14.74
CA ASP A 444 -20.81 14.56 15.76
C ASP A 444 -20.24 13.29 16.39
N ASP A 445 -20.53 12.13 15.81
CA ASP A 445 -19.97 10.87 16.26
C ASP A 445 -18.45 10.85 15.93
N PRO A 446 -17.55 10.75 16.93
CA PRO A 446 -16.10 10.69 16.69
C PRO A 446 -15.68 9.47 15.84
N GLU A 447 -16.57 8.47 15.71
CA GLU A 447 -16.39 7.35 14.80
C GLU A 447 -16.85 7.65 13.37
N ARG A 448 -17.45 8.81 13.08
CA ARG A 448 -18.03 9.23 11.78
C ARG A 448 -17.55 10.61 11.27
N CYS A 449 -16.78 11.35 12.06
CA CYS A 449 -16.20 12.64 11.68
C CYS A 449 -14.77 12.83 12.21
N ILE A 450 -14.07 13.84 11.70
CA ILE A 450 -12.71 14.21 12.12
C ILE A 450 -12.79 15.28 13.22
N PRO A 451 -12.42 14.97 14.47
CA PRO A 451 -12.33 15.98 15.53
C PRO A 451 -11.06 16.82 15.37
N LEU A 452 -11.21 18.11 15.12
CA LEU A 452 -10.08 19.02 14.83
C LEU A 452 -9.13 19.19 16.00
N GLN A 453 -9.65 19.11 17.25
CA GLN A 453 -8.86 19.28 18.47
C GLN A 453 -7.60 18.39 18.49
N ARG A 454 -7.67 17.19 17.87
CA ARG A 454 -6.54 16.25 17.77
C ARG A 454 -5.36 16.77 16.98
N TYR A 455 -5.61 17.68 16.03
CA TYR A 455 -4.62 18.21 15.07
C TYR A 455 -4.28 19.69 15.32
N LEU A 456 -4.86 20.31 16.35
CA LEU A 456 -4.46 21.66 16.80
C LEU A 456 -3.12 21.65 17.53
N THR A 457 -2.70 20.51 18.07
CA THR A 457 -1.42 20.34 18.75
C THR A 457 -0.51 19.35 18.00
N PRO A 458 0.83 19.49 18.11
CA PRO A 458 1.78 18.51 17.62
C PRO A 458 1.51 17.10 18.16
N SER A 459 2.07 16.09 17.49
CA SER A 459 1.93 14.70 17.93
C SER A 459 2.59 14.50 19.30
N PRO A 460 1.93 13.77 20.23
CA PRO A 460 2.55 13.44 21.52
C PRO A 460 3.75 12.48 21.38
N PHE A 461 3.96 11.87 20.20
CA PHE A 461 5.00 10.88 19.93
C PHE A 461 6.22 11.44 19.18
N GLU A 462 6.40 12.77 19.16
CA GLU A 462 7.46 13.46 18.40
C GLU A 462 8.89 12.93 18.72
N ASN A 463 9.10 12.36 19.91
CA ASN A 463 10.39 11.84 20.39
C ASN A 463 10.49 10.30 20.48
N ILE A 464 9.45 9.52 20.11
CA ILE A 464 9.38 8.05 20.33
C ILE A 464 9.41 7.29 18.97
N ILE A 465 10.20 7.78 18.02
CA ILE A 465 10.18 7.32 16.62
C ILE A 465 10.88 5.95 16.43
N GLU A 466 11.79 5.57 17.33
CA GLU A 466 12.63 4.37 17.12
C GLU A 466 11.90 3.02 17.32
N GLU A 467 10.73 2.99 17.96
CA GLU A 467 10.02 1.72 18.26
C GLU A 467 9.01 1.28 17.20
N VAL A 468 8.51 2.17 16.33
CA VAL A 468 7.46 1.83 15.35
C VAL A 468 7.97 2.04 13.93
N ILE A 469 8.35 0.94 13.29
CA ILE A 469 8.82 0.91 11.91
C ILE A 469 7.63 0.63 10.97
N HIS A 470 7.55 1.34 9.85
CA HIS A 470 6.58 1.09 8.77
C HIS A 470 7.31 0.66 7.48
N PRO A 471 7.77 -0.60 7.36
CA PRO A 471 8.62 -1.07 6.26
C PRO A 471 7.99 -0.97 4.87
N CYS A 472 6.67 -0.90 4.81
CA CYS A 472 5.88 -0.83 3.58
C CYS A 472 5.31 0.56 3.28
N ASN A 473 5.72 1.59 4.03
CA ASN A 473 5.30 2.97 3.78
C ASN A 473 6.51 3.92 3.81
N PRO A 474 6.92 4.51 2.66
CA PRO A 474 6.35 4.33 1.32
C PRO A 474 6.53 2.91 0.78
N ASN A 475 5.65 2.46 -0.12
CA ASN A 475 5.69 1.10 -0.66
C ASN A 475 7.01 0.86 -1.44
N PRO A 476 7.90 -0.03 -0.95
CA PRO A 476 9.18 -0.31 -1.59
C PRO A 476 9.06 -1.32 -2.76
N CYS A 477 7.88 -1.88 -2.99
CA CYS A 477 7.66 -2.95 -3.95
C CYS A 477 7.24 -2.46 -5.34
N PRO A 478 7.53 -3.23 -6.42
CA PRO A 478 7.05 -2.93 -7.77
C PRO A 478 5.52 -2.88 -7.89
N SER A 479 4.98 -2.21 -8.90
CA SER A 479 3.54 -1.94 -9.10
C SER A 479 2.62 -3.18 -9.22
N ASN A 480 3.17 -4.39 -9.31
CA ASN A 480 2.41 -5.66 -9.35
C ASN A 480 2.67 -6.54 -8.11
N HIS A 481 3.37 -6.01 -7.11
CA HIS A 481 3.71 -6.73 -5.88
C HIS A 481 3.12 -6.00 -4.67
N LEU A 482 2.54 -6.79 -3.77
CA LEU A 482 2.11 -6.34 -2.46
C LEU A 482 3.32 -6.31 -1.53
N CYS A 483 3.43 -5.26 -0.70
CA CYS A 483 4.42 -5.21 0.36
C CYS A 483 3.86 -5.84 1.63
N GLU A 484 4.55 -6.86 2.14
CA GLU A 484 4.25 -7.50 3.42
C GLU A 484 5.34 -7.21 4.44
N VAL A 485 4.97 -6.83 5.66
CA VAL A 485 5.93 -6.59 6.73
C VAL A 485 6.56 -7.92 7.18
N ASN A 486 7.89 -7.97 7.23
CA ASN A 486 8.63 -9.13 7.70
C ASN A 486 8.54 -9.23 9.24
N ARG A 487 7.46 -9.85 9.73
CA ARG A 487 7.27 -10.13 11.16
C ARG A 487 8.08 -11.35 11.65
N LYS A 488 8.78 -12.05 10.76
CA LYS A 488 9.57 -13.25 11.10
C LYS A 488 10.91 -12.91 11.75
N GLY A 489 11.35 -11.64 11.69
CA GLY A 489 12.65 -11.20 12.23
C GLY A 489 13.83 -11.68 11.38
N CYS A 490 15.03 -11.18 11.69
CA CYS A 490 16.29 -11.61 11.05
C CYS A 490 17.08 -12.52 11.99
N HIS A 491 17.87 -13.44 11.44
CA HIS A 491 18.85 -14.18 12.24
C HIS A 491 19.93 -13.23 12.80
N PRO A 492 20.44 -13.48 14.01
CA PRO A 492 21.54 -12.70 14.56
C PRO A 492 22.78 -12.83 13.66
N GLY A 493 23.22 -11.71 13.08
CA GLY A 493 24.40 -11.62 12.20
C GLY A 493 24.12 -11.64 10.69
N GLN A 494 22.86 -11.67 10.24
CA GLN A 494 22.48 -11.45 8.84
C GLN A 494 21.55 -10.24 8.69
N ASP A 495 21.93 -9.30 7.83
CA ASP A 495 21.08 -8.18 7.45
C ASP A 495 19.95 -8.68 6.55
N CYS A 496 18.70 -8.63 7.04
CA CYS A 496 17.52 -8.96 6.25
C CYS A 496 16.58 -7.75 6.15
N LEU A 497 15.86 -7.64 5.04
CA LEU A 497 14.93 -6.53 4.84
C LEU A 497 13.72 -6.67 5.77
N PRO A 498 13.19 -5.56 6.31
CA PRO A 498 12.03 -5.57 7.19
C PRO A 498 10.70 -5.79 6.45
N TYR A 499 10.73 -6.11 5.15
CA TYR A 499 9.58 -6.36 4.29
C TYR A 499 9.84 -7.43 3.22
N PHE A 500 8.78 -7.99 2.65
CA PHE A 500 8.76 -8.87 1.49
C PHE A 500 7.89 -8.28 0.39
N CYS A 501 8.31 -8.42 -0.86
CA CYS A 501 7.49 -8.09 -2.02
C CYS A 501 6.90 -9.38 -2.60
N VAL A 502 5.60 -9.58 -2.43
CA VAL A 502 4.88 -10.76 -2.91
C VAL A 502 4.06 -10.40 -4.15
N PRO A 503 4.04 -11.24 -5.20
CA PRO A 503 3.25 -10.95 -6.39
C PRO A 503 1.75 -10.91 -6.07
N GLY A 504 1.00 -10.10 -6.81
CA GLY A 504 -0.45 -9.98 -6.67
C GLY A 504 -1.17 -9.83 -8.01
N CYS A 505 -2.49 -10.02 -8.00
CA CYS A 505 -3.34 -9.83 -9.18
C CYS A 505 -4.15 -8.54 -9.09
N LYS A 506 -4.38 -7.89 -10.23
CA LYS A 506 -5.30 -6.75 -10.33
C LYS A 506 -6.76 -7.21 -10.32
N LEU A 507 -7.63 -6.51 -9.60
CA LEU A 507 -9.08 -6.73 -9.60
C LEU A 507 -9.76 -6.16 -10.85
N GLY A 508 -9.45 -6.73 -12.01
CA GLY A 508 -9.93 -6.28 -13.31
C GLY A 508 -8.84 -5.59 -14.13
N GLU A 509 -9.12 -5.37 -15.41
CA GLU A 509 -8.15 -4.84 -16.38
C GLU A 509 -7.85 -3.34 -16.18
N ALA A 510 -8.75 -2.61 -15.54
CA ALA A 510 -8.62 -1.17 -15.26
C ALA A 510 -8.37 -0.85 -13.76
N SER A 511 -8.36 -1.85 -12.88
CA SER A 511 -8.17 -1.65 -11.44
C SER A 511 -6.68 -1.66 -11.06
N GLU A 512 -6.25 -0.68 -10.25
CA GLU A 512 -4.93 -0.68 -9.61
C GLU A 512 -4.92 -1.41 -8.26
N PHE A 513 -6.10 -1.83 -7.77
CA PHE A 513 -6.21 -2.59 -6.53
C PHE A 513 -5.67 -4.02 -6.71
N LEU A 514 -4.65 -4.36 -5.91
CA LEU A 514 -3.99 -5.66 -5.93
C LEU A 514 -4.47 -6.57 -4.80
N VAL A 515 -4.54 -7.85 -5.12
CA VAL A 515 -4.83 -8.93 -4.17
C VAL A 515 -3.66 -9.90 -4.11
N HIS A 516 -3.46 -10.53 -2.96
CA HIS A 516 -2.40 -11.51 -2.75
C HIS A 516 -2.51 -12.69 -3.73
N MET A 517 -1.38 -13.27 -4.15
CA MET A 517 -1.36 -14.50 -4.94
C MET A 517 -2.11 -15.64 -4.23
N ASP A 518 -2.79 -16.51 -4.98
CA ASP A 518 -3.66 -17.58 -4.45
C ASP A 518 -4.89 -17.10 -3.65
N ALA A 519 -5.10 -15.78 -3.54
CA ALA A 519 -6.32 -15.25 -2.93
C ALA A 519 -7.55 -15.59 -3.79
N ARG A 520 -8.65 -15.88 -3.10
CA ARG A 520 -9.97 -16.12 -3.70
C ARG A 520 -10.84 -14.92 -3.44
N ILE A 521 -11.25 -14.26 -4.51
CA ILE A 521 -12.00 -13.00 -4.41
C ILE A 521 -13.34 -13.15 -5.11
N GLN A 522 -14.35 -12.60 -4.45
CA GLN A 522 -15.67 -12.43 -5.00
C GLN A 522 -15.69 -11.15 -5.86
N VAL A 523 -15.88 -11.29 -7.16
CA VAL A 523 -15.96 -10.19 -8.11
C VAL A 523 -17.40 -10.05 -8.62
N PRO A 524 -17.91 -8.82 -8.81
CA PRO A 524 -19.23 -8.61 -9.42
C PRO A 524 -19.28 -9.13 -10.86
N VAL A 525 -20.40 -9.71 -11.26
CA VAL A 525 -20.62 -10.13 -12.65
C VAL A 525 -20.83 -8.93 -13.58
N ARG A 526 -20.44 -9.06 -14.85
CA ARG A 526 -20.56 -8.00 -15.86
C ARG A 526 -22.00 -7.49 -16.07
N SER A 527 -23.00 -8.31 -15.73
CA SER A 527 -24.41 -7.93 -15.84
C SER A 527 -24.85 -6.85 -14.83
N GLY A 528 -24.02 -6.50 -13.83
CA GLY A 528 -24.31 -5.42 -12.87
C GLY A 528 -25.47 -5.70 -11.91
N GLN A 529 -26.03 -6.92 -11.90
CA GLN A 529 -27.12 -7.27 -10.99
C GLN A 529 -26.63 -7.36 -9.55
N ALA A 530 -27.25 -6.60 -8.65
CA ALA A 530 -26.94 -6.62 -7.23
C ALA A 530 -27.16 -8.02 -6.65
N GLY A 531 -26.18 -8.53 -5.91
CA GLY A 531 -26.26 -9.85 -5.29
C GLY A 531 -25.76 -11.03 -6.14
N CYS A 532 -25.38 -10.79 -7.40
CA CYS A 532 -24.76 -11.77 -8.28
C CYS A 532 -23.23 -11.57 -8.33
N TYR A 533 -22.49 -12.64 -8.12
CA TYR A 533 -21.02 -12.57 -8.06
C TYR A 533 -20.38 -13.80 -8.69
N GLU A 534 -19.14 -13.66 -9.11
CA GLU A 534 -18.26 -14.76 -9.47
C GLU A 534 -17.13 -14.87 -8.44
N VAL A 535 -16.67 -16.08 -8.17
CA VAL A 535 -15.49 -16.33 -7.33
C VAL A 535 -14.34 -16.67 -8.24
N CYS A 536 -13.31 -15.82 -8.25
CA CYS A 536 -12.09 -16.03 -9.02
C CYS A 536 -10.89 -16.29 -8.10
N THR A 537 -9.87 -16.93 -8.64
CA THR A 537 -8.58 -17.17 -7.97
C THR A 537 -7.49 -16.31 -8.60
N CYS A 538 -6.66 -15.66 -7.79
CA CYS A 538 -5.47 -14.98 -8.30
C CYS A 538 -4.41 -16.03 -8.69
N GLY A 539 -4.22 -16.22 -9.99
CA GLY A 539 -3.30 -17.21 -10.55
C GLY A 539 -1.87 -16.71 -10.68
N GLN A 540 -0.95 -17.61 -11.02
CA GLN A 540 0.48 -17.31 -11.19
C GLN A 540 0.76 -16.32 -12.34
N SER A 541 -0.20 -16.15 -13.25
CA SER A 541 -0.16 -15.17 -14.35
C SER A 541 -0.40 -13.71 -13.90
N SER A 542 -0.53 -13.45 -12.59
CA SER A 542 -0.91 -12.14 -12.03
C SER A 542 -2.28 -11.65 -12.54
N ARG A 543 -3.15 -12.59 -12.93
CA ARG A 543 -4.53 -12.35 -13.37
C ARG A 543 -5.51 -13.22 -12.59
N LEU A 544 -6.76 -12.78 -12.57
CA LEU A 544 -7.86 -13.57 -12.03
C LEU A 544 -8.19 -14.71 -12.99
N GLU A 545 -8.15 -15.94 -12.49
CA GLU A 545 -8.35 -17.20 -13.21
C GLU A 545 -9.33 -18.11 -12.44
N ASN A 546 -9.84 -19.16 -13.09
CA ASN A 546 -10.77 -20.16 -12.50
C ASN A 546 -12.02 -19.54 -11.85
N CYS A 547 -12.65 -18.59 -12.55
CA CYS A 547 -13.86 -17.93 -12.08
C CYS A 547 -15.07 -18.88 -12.13
N ALA A 548 -15.84 -18.94 -11.05
CA ALA A 548 -17.09 -19.70 -10.97
C ALA A 548 -18.25 -18.80 -10.52
N GLU A 549 -19.35 -18.85 -11.27
CA GLU A 549 -20.57 -18.09 -10.95
C GLU A 549 -21.20 -18.57 -9.64
N MET A 550 -21.64 -17.61 -8.82
CA MET A 550 -22.39 -17.85 -7.60
C MET A 550 -23.88 -17.59 -7.84
N PRO A 551 -24.79 -18.36 -7.20
CA PRO A 551 -26.22 -18.06 -7.23
C PRO A 551 -26.48 -16.64 -6.73
N CYS A 552 -27.24 -15.86 -7.49
CA CYS A 552 -27.64 -14.51 -7.09
C CYS A 552 -28.43 -14.52 -5.79
N THR A 553 -28.06 -13.64 -4.87
CA THR A 553 -28.71 -13.50 -3.56
C THR A 553 -29.50 -12.20 -3.50
N ASP A 554 -30.73 -12.27 -2.97
CA ASP A 554 -31.59 -11.09 -2.81
C ASP A 554 -31.09 -10.24 -1.62
N THR A 555 -30.49 -9.09 -1.93
CA THR A 555 -29.92 -8.16 -0.95
C THR A 555 -30.96 -7.41 -0.13
N THR A 556 -32.25 -7.47 -0.50
CA THR A 556 -33.35 -6.82 0.23
C THR A 556 -33.86 -7.65 1.42
N LYS A 557 -33.54 -8.95 1.46
CA LYS A 557 -33.90 -9.83 2.57
C LYS A 557 -32.84 -9.73 3.66
N THR A 558 -33.16 -9.02 4.74
CA THR A 558 -32.38 -9.09 5.97
C THR A 558 -32.40 -10.51 6.52
N CYS A 559 -31.24 -11.00 6.96
CA CYS A 559 -31.12 -12.30 7.59
C CYS A 559 -31.81 -12.26 8.95
N ALA A 560 -33.07 -12.69 9.02
CA ALA A 560 -33.84 -12.75 10.25
C ALA A 560 -33.26 -13.84 11.17
N VAL A 561 -32.35 -13.45 12.07
CA VAL A 561 -31.99 -14.29 13.21
C VAL A 561 -33.22 -14.37 14.10
N GLY A 562 -33.92 -15.51 14.04
CA GLY A 562 -35.05 -15.78 14.91
C GLY A 562 -34.69 -15.51 16.38
N GLY A 563 -35.32 -14.46 16.91
CA GLY A 563 -35.55 -14.10 18.31
C GLY A 563 -34.59 -14.58 19.39
N GLN A 564 -34.11 -13.61 20.16
CA GLN A 564 -33.54 -13.78 21.50
C GLN A 564 -34.19 -14.93 22.30
N ARG A 565 -33.43 -15.98 22.57
CA ARG A 565 -33.70 -16.92 23.68
C ARG A 565 -32.45 -17.03 24.53
N LYS A 566 -32.57 -16.69 25.82
CA LYS A 566 -31.56 -16.83 26.88
C LYS A 566 -31.36 -18.30 27.31
N SER A 567 -31.28 -19.21 26.36
CA SER A 567 -31.01 -20.63 26.56
C SER A 567 -30.19 -21.10 25.37
N LEU A 568 -29.26 -22.05 25.56
CA LEU A 568 -28.64 -22.78 24.43
C LEU A 568 -29.73 -23.08 23.40
N LEU A 569 -29.49 -22.66 22.14
CA LEU A 569 -30.44 -22.48 21.02
C LEU A 569 -31.34 -23.68 20.66
N CYS A 570 -31.26 -24.75 21.44
CA CYS A 570 -31.78 -26.09 21.21
C CYS A 570 -32.53 -26.66 22.42
N GLY A 571 -32.62 -25.93 23.54
CA GLY A 571 -33.21 -26.44 24.79
C GLY A 571 -32.42 -27.59 25.42
N CYS A 572 -31.11 -27.68 25.12
CA CYS A 572 -30.26 -28.72 25.69
C CYS A 572 -30.01 -28.47 27.19
N PRO A 573 -29.98 -29.52 28.03
CA PRO A 573 -29.59 -29.35 29.43
C PRO A 573 -28.11 -28.96 29.53
N ASP A 574 -27.75 -28.23 30.60
CA ASP A 574 -26.41 -27.68 30.84
C ASP A 574 -25.38 -28.73 31.32
N HIS A 575 -25.44 -29.96 30.79
CA HIS A 575 -24.44 -30.98 31.06
C HIS A 575 -23.24 -30.82 30.10
N PHE A 576 -22.05 -30.63 30.65
CA PHE A 576 -20.81 -30.56 29.87
C PHE A 576 -20.19 -31.95 29.75
N VAL A 577 -20.58 -32.68 28.70
CA VAL A 577 -20.02 -33.98 28.33
C VAL A 577 -19.53 -33.87 26.89
N PRO A 578 -18.27 -33.44 26.67
CA PRO A 578 -17.82 -33.01 25.36
C PRO A 578 -17.84 -34.17 24.35
N VAL A 579 -18.17 -33.84 23.10
CA VAL A 579 -18.11 -34.78 21.98
C VAL A 579 -17.31 -34.18 20.83
N CYS A 580 -16.47 -35.00 20.19
CA CYS A 580 -15.75 -34.63 18.98
C CYS A 580 -16.56 -35.06 17.77
N ALA A 581 -17.03 -34.10 16.98
CA ALA A 581 -17.74 -34.38 15.74
C ALA A 581 -16.79 -34.62 14.57
N ARG A 582 -17.28 -35.30 13.52
CA ARG A 582 -16.57 -35.61 12.27
C ARG A 582 -16.02 -34.39 11.54
N ASN A 583 -16.54 -33.20 11.83
CA ASN A 583 -16.03 -31.95 11.29
C ASN A 583 -14.81 -31.41 12.05
N GLY A 584 -14.26 -32.17 13.01
CA GLY A 584 -13.06 -31.80 13.79
C GLY A 584 -13.33 -30.80 14.91
N ARG A 585 -14.60 -30.60 15.27
CA ARG A 585 -14.99 -29.67 16.33
C ARG A 585 -15.51 -30.40 17.58
N THR A 586 -15.07 -29.91 18.74
CA THR A 586 -15.62 -30.30 20.04
C THR A 586 -16.90 -29.53 20.34
N TYR A 587 -17.97 -30.26 20.65
CA TYR A 587 -19.23 -29.73 21.12
C TYR A 587 -19.38 -29.98 22.63
N PRO A 588 -19.99 -29.05 23.39
CA PRO A 588 -20.16 -29.20 24.85
C PRO A 588 -20.96 -30.44 25.27
N SER A 589 -21.88 -30.90 24.42
CA SER A 589 -22.69 -32.09 24.66
C SER A 589 -23.13 -32.76 23.35
N ALA A 590 -23.48 -34.05 23.45
CA ALA A 590 -24.12 -34.78 22.34
C ALA A 590 -25.43 -34.08 21.88
N CYS A 591 -26.20 -33.52 22.82
CA CYS A 591 -27.40 -32.74 22.49
C CYS A 591 -27.06 -31.54 21.60
N MET A 592 -25.97 -30.83 21.92
CA MET A 592 -25.51 -29.71 21.11
C MET A 592 -25.00 -30.13 19.74
N ALA A 593 -24.29 -31.25 19.63
CA ALA A 593 -23.89 -31.79 18.33
C ALA A 593 -25.10 -32.13 17.45
N ARG A 594 -26.13 -32.78 18.01
CA ARG A 594 -27.38 -33.09 17.28
C ARG A 594 -28.12 -31.85 16.83
N CYS A 595 -28.17 -30.83 17.68
CA CYS A 595 -28.79 -29.56 17.29
C CYS A 595 -28.10 -28.90 16.10
N MET A 596 -26.79 -29.12 15.95
CA MET A 596 -26.00 -28.64 14.81
C MET A 596 -26.11 -29.56 13.59
N GLY A 597 -26.99 -30.56 13.63
CA GLY A 597 -27.28 -31.47 12.51
C GLY A 597 -26.40 -32.72 12.44
N PHE A 598 -25.62 -33.03 13.48
CA PHE A 598 -24.82 -34.25 13.53
C PHE A 598 -25.61 -35.44 14.08
N GLN A 599 -25.50 -36.59 13.42
CA GLN A 599 -26.04 -37.86 13.90
C GLN A 599 -25.10 -38.54 14.89
N ASP A 600 -25.60 -39.50 15.68
CA ASP A 600 -24.81 -40.19 16.73
C ASP A 600 -23.58 -40.94 16.18
N ASN A 601 -23.58 -41.35 14.90
CA ASN A 601 -22.42 -41.96 14.24
C ASN A 601 -21.42 -40.93 13.64
N GLN A 602 -21.72 -39.64 13.78
CA GLN A 602 -20.91 -38.52 13.30
C GLN A 602 -20.19 -37.77 14.42
N PHE A 603 -20.23 -38.27 15.65
CA PHE A 603 -19.41 -37.76 16.75
C PHE A 603 -19.02 -38.88 17.72
N VAL A 604 -17.98 -38.64 18.51
CA VAL A 604 -17.49 -39.55 19.56
C VAL A 604 -17.36 -38.80 20.88
N PHE A 605 -17.48 -39.48 22.01
CA PHE A 605 -17.29 -38.86 23.33
C PHE A 605 -15.83 -38.47 23.57
N GLY A 606 -15.62 -37.34 24.25
CA GLY A 606 -14.31 -36.72 24.45
C GLY A 606 -14.09 -35.54 23.51
N SER A 607 -13.06 -34.75 23.80
CA SER A 607 -12.71 -33.59 22.97
C SER A 607 -11.86 -34.01 21.76
N CYS A 608 -11.91 -33.25 20.67
CA CYS A 608 -11.16 -33.57 19.46
C CYS A 608 -9.64 -33.55 19.67
N ARG A 609 -9.14 -32.89 20.72
CA ARG A 609 -7.72 -32.94 21.09
C ARG A 609 -7.33 -34.26 21.73
N SER A 610 -8.23 -34.83 22.55
CA SER A 610 -8.02 -36.09 23.29
C SER A 610 -7.92 -37.31 22.38
N THR A 611 -8.54 -37.26 21.20
CA THR A 611 -8.42 -38.33 20.19
C THR A 611 -7.15 -38.13 19.37
N GLY A 612 -6.25 -39.11 19.38
CA GLY A 612 -5.04 -39.10 18.56
C GLY A 612 -5.36 -39.49 17.11
N PRO A 613 -5.32 -38.58 16.12
CA PRO A 613 -5.72 -38.90 14.75
C PRO A 613 -4.74 -39.83 14.02
N CYS A 614 -3.59 -40.12 14.64
CA CYS A 614 -2.56 -41.03 14.15
C CYS A 614 -2.45 -42.33 14.96
N SER A 615 -3.41 -42.63 15.85
CA SER A 615 -3.44 -43.86 16.65
C SER A 615 -4.84 -44.51 16.57
N PRO A 616 -4.99 -45.69 15.94
CA PRO A 616 -3.97 -46.44 15.19
C PRO A 616 -3.50 -45.71 13.93
N ASN A 617 -2.28 -45.99 13.44
CA ASN A 617 -1.70 -45.27 12.30
C ASN A 617 -2.55 -45.48 11.02
N PRO A 618 -3.19 -44.43 10.48
CA PRO A 618 -4.03 -44.53 9.29
C PRO A 618 -3.24 -44.51 7.97
N CYS A 619 -1.92 -44.30 8.03
CA CYS A 619 -1.06 -44.16 6.87
C CYS A 619 -0.39 -45.48 6.45
N GLN A 620 0.06 -45.56 5.19
CA GLN A 620 0.80 -46.71 4.67
C GLN A 620 2.17 -46.87 5.37
N ARG A 621 2.78 -48.06 5.31
CA ARG A 621 4.06 -48.38 6.02
C ARG A 621 5.24 -47.46 5.68
N ASN A 622 5.22 -46.81 4.52
CA ASN A 622 6.25 -45.87 4.03
C ASN A 622 5.89 -44.38 4.27
N GLN A 623 4.78 -44.11 4.96
CA GLN A 623 4.29 -42.77 5.24
C GLN A 623 4.22 -42.52 6.74
N ARG A 624 4.62 -41.32 7.16
CA ARG A 624 4.46 -40.83 8.52
C ARG A 624 3.10 -40.13 8.63
N CYS A 625 2.31 -40.51 9.64
CA CYS A 625 1.10 -39.78 10.00
C CYS A 625 1.46 -38.54 10.82
N ILE A 626 0.96 -37.39 10.39
CA ILE A 626 1.12 -36.11 11.08
C ILE A 626 -0.27 -35.61 11.48
N PRO A 627 -0.51 -35.32 12.79
CA PRO A 627 -1.75 -34.70 13.23
C PRO A 627 -1.95 -33.35 12.54
N LYS A 628 -3.13 -33.14 11.95
CA LYS A 628 -3.52 -31.91 11.25
C LYS A 628 -4.90 -31.48 11.71
N ARG A 629 -4.95 -30.98 12.95
CA ARG A 629 -6.20 -30.58 13.62
C ARG A 629 -6.83 -29.38 12.91
N ARG A 630 -8.10 -29.50 12.53
CA ARG A 630 -8.85 -28.45 11.81
C ARG A 630 -10.36 -28.63 11.98
N VAL A 631 -11.07 -27.51 11.96
CA VAL A 631 -12.54 -27.51 11.90
C VAL A 631 -12.96 -27.31 10.44
N CYS A 632 -13.73 -28.25 9.91
CA CYS A 632 -14.30 -28.16 8.57
C CYS A 632 -15.74 -27.67 8.65
N LEU A 633 -16.13 -26.80 7.73
CA LEU A 633 -17.52 -26.30 7.65
C LEU A 633 -18.29 -27.00 6.52
N THR A 634 -17.61 -27.54 5.52
CA THR A 634 -18.22 -28.21 4.36
C THR A 634 -18.94 -29.50 4.73
N ASN A 635 -19.74 -30.02 3.80
CA ASN A 635 -20.38 -31.32 3.99
C ASN A 635 -19.34 -32.44 4.16
N THR A 636 -19.30 -33.06 5.34
CA THR A 636 -18.31 -34.09 5.68
C THR A 636 -18.49 -35.41 4.93
N THR A 637 -19.62 -35.62 4.24
CA THR A 637 -19.83 -36.80 3.36
C THR A 637 -19.11 -36.65 2.04
N ASP A 638 -19.17 -35.47 1.44
CA ASP A 638 -18.63 -35.18 0.11
C ASP A 638 -17.16 -34.74 0.22
N TYR A 639 -16.80 -34.12 1.35
CA TYR A 639 -15.47 -33.61 1.65
C TYR A 639 -15.01 -34.09 3.03
N PRO A 640 -14.26 -35.21 3.12
CA PRO A 640 -13.84 -35.77 4.41
C PRO A 640 -12.90 -34.82 5.15
N CYS A 641 -13.25 -34.50 6.40
CA CYS A 641 -12.45 -33.62 7.27
C CYS A 641 -11.30 -34.36 7.95
N LEU A 642 -10.27 -34.74 7.19
CA LEU A 642 -9.15 -35.52 7.70
C LEU A 642 -8.37 -34.72 8.77
N GLN A 643 -8.35 -35.23 10.00
CA GLN A 643 -7.61 -34.67 11.15
C GLN A 643 -6.12 -35.07 11.16
N TYR A 644 -5.65 -35.74 10.11
CA TYR A 644 -4.28 -36.14 9.90
C TYR A 644 -3.87 -35.89 8.45
N GLN A 645 -2.55 -35.93 8.22
CA GLN A 645 -1.95 -35.95 6.89
C GLN A 645 -0.88 -37.04 6.85
N CYS A 646 -0.94 -37.89 5.83
CA CYS A 646 0.10 -38.87 5.57
C CYS A 646 1.16 -38.24 4.68
N VAL A 647 2.39 -38.14 5.19
CA VAL A 647 3.52 -37.56 4.47
C VAL A 647 4.57 -38.65 4.26
N GLY A 648 5.02 -38.83 3.02
CA GLY A 648 6.16 -39.72 2.72
C GLY A 648 7.45 -39.19 3.36
N ARG A 649 8.50 -40.00 3.43
CA ARG A 649 9.83 -39.45 3.80
C ARG A 649 10.23 -38.40 2.75
N PRO A 650 10.43 -37.13 3.11
CA PRO A 650 10.90 -36.13 2.17
C PRO A 650 12.32 -36.51 1.74
N THR A 651 12.55 -36.62 0.42
CA THR A 651 13.88 -36.86 -0.15
C THR A 651 14.79 -35.63 -0.08
N GLY A 652 14.21 -34.44 0.17
CA GLY A 652 14.91 -33.21 0.50
C GLY A 652 13.97 -32.22 1.20
N CYS A 653 14.48 -31.51 2.20
CA CYS A 653 13.84 -30.36 2.82
C CYS A 653 14.67 -29.12 2.45
N ASP A 654 14.03 -28.03 2.02
CA ASP A 654 14.74 -26.78 1.75
C ASP A 654 15.14 -26.12 3.09
N PRO A 655 16.45 -25.99 3.40
CA PRO A 655 16.89 -25.34 4.62
C PRO A 655 16.64 -23.83 4.62
N ASN A 656 16.37 -23.22 3.46
CA ASN A 656 16.12 -21.78 3.34
C ASN A 656 14.65 -21.39 3.61
N GLN A 657 13.74 -22.37 3.68
CA GLN A 657 12.36 -22.11 4.08
C GLN A 657 12.27 -21.88 5.59
N LEU A 658 11.93 -20.66 5.98
CA LEU A 658 11.87 -20.20 7.37
C LEU A 658 10.45 -20.23 7.94
N ASP A 659 10.12 -21.33 8.62
CA ASP A 659 8.88 -21.51 9.38
C ASP A 659 9.23 -22.26 10.69
N PRO A 660 9.87 -21.59 11.66
CA PRO A 660 10.49 -22.24 12.81
C PRO A 660 9.48 -23.10 13.57
N ALA A 661 9.93 -24.25 14.03
CA ALA A 661 9.12 -25.21 14.74
C ALA A 661 9.88 -25.72 15.98
N CYS A 662 9.22 -25.69 17.13
CA CYS A 662 9.78 -26.23 18.36
C CYS A 662 9.30 -27.68 18.53
N ASP A 663 10.23 -28.61 18.77
CA ASP A 663 9.88 -29.99 19.10
C ASP A 663 9.58 -30.19 20.59
N THR A 664 9.10 -31.39 20.94
CA THR A 664 8.76 -31.75 22.33
C THR A 664 9.97 -31.83 23.28
N ASP A 665 11.19 -31.84 22.75
CA ASP A 665 12.43 -31.83 23.52
C ASP A 665 12.99 -30.39 23.68
N ASN A 666 12.20 -29.38 23.28
CA ASN A 666 12.56 -27.96 23.26
C ASN A 666 13.79 -27.67 22.36
N MET A 667 13.91 -28.40 21.25
CA MET A 667 14.87 -28.09 20.19
C MET A 667 14.17 -27.38 19.04
N GLU A 668 14.78 -26.29 18.60
CA GLU A 668 14.29 -25.49 17.49
C GLU A 668 14.73 -26.07 16.14
N HIS A 669 13.80 -26.16 15.21
CA HIS A 669 14.03 -26.59 13.83
C HIS A 669 13.65 -25.46 12.87
N THR A 670 14.46 -25.23 11.83
CA THR A 670 14.25 -24.14 10.85
C THR A 670 12.88 -24.20 10.17
N ASN A 671 12.41 -25.42 9.91
CA ASN A 671 11.07 -25.66 9.41
C ASN A 671 10.54 -27.01 9.85
N LEU A 672 9.22 -27.16 9.67
CA LEU A 672 8.50 -28.37 10.01
C LEU A 672 8.98 -29.61 9.22
N CYS A 673 9.50 -29.43 8.00
CA CYS A 673 10.06 -30.52 7.19
C CYS A 673 11.30 -31.12 7.85
N LEU A 674 12.24 -30.28 8.27
CA LEU A 674 13.47 -30.69 8.96
C LEU A 674 13.19 -31.33 10.32
N LEU A 675 12.18 -30.83 11.05
CA LEU A 675 11.69 -31.44 12.28
C LEU A 675 11.21 -32.88 12.03
N TYR A 676 10.44 -33.10 10.96
CA TYR A 676 9.97 -34.45 10.63
C TYR A 676 11.05 -35.35 10.05
N GLN A 677 12.02 -34.79 9.31
CA GLN A 677 13.18 -35.53 8.79
C GLN A 677 14.08 -36.02 9.93
N SER A 678 14.25 -35.22 10.98
CA SER A 678 14.99 -35.60 12.20
C SER A 678 14.24 -36.60 13.10
N GLY A 679 13.04 -37.00 12.70
CA GLY A 679 12.25 -37.99 13.41
C GLY A 679 11.52 -37.45 14.64
N LYS A 680 11.65 -36.16 14.95
CA LYS A 680 11.09 -35.50 16.12
C LYS A 680 9.58 -35.24 15.98
N THR A 681 8.96 -34.90 17.11
CA THR A 681 7.53 -34.59 17.24
C THR A 681 7.34 -33.12 17.52
N LEU A 682 6.46 -32.47 16.76
CA LEU A 682 6.15 -31.06 16.91
C LEU A 682 5.50 -30.80 18.28
N ALA A 683 6.06 -29.89 19.06
CA ALA A 683 5.38 -29.31 20.22
C ALA A 683 4.47 -28.16 19.78
N TYR A 684 5.02 -27.18 19.07
CA TYR A 684 4.28 -26.04 18.54
C TYR A 684 5.04 -25.34 17.41
N MET A 685 4.32 -24.61 16.54
CA MET A 685 4.92 -23.78 15.50
C MET A 685 5.40 -22.45 16.11
N GLY A 686 6.62 -22.05 15.79
CA GLY A 686 7.33 -20.89 16.33
C GLY A 686 8.68 -21.25 16.94
N HIS A 687 9.43 -20.21 17.34
CA HIS A 687 10.70 -20.36 18.06
C HIS A 687 10.50 -21.02 19.42
N CYS A 688 11.49 -21.79 19.88
CA CYS A 688 11.44 -22.38 21.21
C CYS A 688 11.50 -21.28 22.29
N GLN A 689 10.63 -21.37 23.30
CA GLN A 689 10.50 -20.38 24.36
C GLN A 689 10.88 -21.02 25.69
N ASP A 690 11.75 -20.35 26.46
CA ASP A 690 12.20 -20.87 27.75
C ASP A 690 11.05 -21.13 28.72
N ALA A 691 10.00 -20.30 28.67
CA ALA A 691 8.79 -20.46 29.47
C ALA A 691 8.02 -21.75 29.18
N CYS A 692 8.24 -22.37 28.02
CA CYS A 692 7.54 -23.57 27.55
C CYS A 692 8.42 -24.82 27.51
N ARG A 693 9.65 -24.71 28.03
CA ARG A 693 10.57 -25.84 28.19
C ARG A 693 10.04 -26.91 29.15
N VAL A 694 9.28 -26.50 30.16
CA VAL A 694 8.63 -27.41 31.11
C VAL A 694 7.17 -27.56 30.72
N THR A 695 6.72 -28.81 30.57
CA THR A 695 5.31 -29.12 30.32
C THR A 695 4.45 -28.68 31.50
N ARG A 696 3.51 -27.78 31.22
CA ARG A 696 2.55 -27.25 32.19
C ARG A 696 1.23 -27.16 31.46
N GLU A 697 0.37 -28.13 31.73
CA GLU A 697 -0.93 -28.21 31.07
C GLU A 697 -1.74 -26.94 31.33
N VAL A 698 -2.46 -26.49 30.32
CA VAL A 698 -3.36 -25.33 30.42
C VAL A 698 -4.67 -25.60 29.70
N CYS A 699 -5.75 -25.06 30.23
CA CYS A 699 -7.04 -25.10 29.57
C CYS A 699 -7.18 -23.85 28.69
N GLY A 700 -7.41 -24.06 27.40
CA GLY A 700 -7.71 -22.97 26.48
C GLY A 700 -9.18 -22.53 26.60
N HIS A 701 -9.46 -21.29 26.22
CA HIS A 701 -10.84 -20.76 26.15
C HIS A 701 -11.76 -21.51 25.16
N ASN A 702 -11.21 -22.40 24.33
CA ASN A 702 -11.95 -23.32 23.47
C ASN A 702 -12.31 -24.65 24.17
N SER A 703 -12.07 -24.76 25.48
CA SER A 703 -12.28 -25.95 26.29
C SER A 703 -11.41 -27.16 25.88
N GLU A 704 -10.27 -26.91 25.22
CA GLU A 704 -9.27 -27.93 24.94
C GLU A 704 -8.07 -27.79 25.88
N THR A 705 -7.52 -28.93 26.30
CA THR A 705 -6.29 -28.96 27.12
C THR A 705 -5.06 -28.92 26.20
N TYR A 706 -4.10 -28.07 26.54
CA TYR A 706 -2.81 -27.89 25.87
C TYR A 706 -1.69 -28.32 26.81
N ASN A 707 -0.57 -28.85 26.30
CA ASN A 707 0.55 -29.28 27.13
C ASN A 707 1.37 -28.09 27.66
N THR A 708 1.35 -26.96 26.95
CA THR A 708 2.01 -25.71 27.33
C THR A 708 1.21 -24.50 26.85
N VAL A 709 1.49 -23.34 27.45
CA VAL A 709 0.94 -22.04 27.01
C VAL A 709 1.36 -21.71 25.56
N CYS A 710 2.59 -22.06 25.15
CA CYS A 710 3.05 -21.83 23.78
C CYS A 710 2.28 -22.67 22.75
N GLU A 711 1.93 -23.92 23.10
CA GLU A 711 1.08 -24.74 22.24
C GLU A 711 -0.30 -24.09 22.05
N ALA A 712 -0.88 -23.53 23.12
CA ALA A 712 -2.15 -22.80 23.06
C ALA A 712 -2.06 -21.57 22.13
N PHE A 713 -1.05 -20.74 22.31
CA PHE A 713 -0.87 -19.54 21.50
C PHE A 713 -0.49 -19.83 20.05
N SER A 714 0.29 -20.87 19.79
CA SER A 714 0.59 -21.33 18.41
C SER A 714 -0.69 -21.76 17.69
N ASP A 715 -1.64 -22.34 18.43
CA ASP A 715 -2.99 -22.63 17.95
C ASP A 715 -3.95 -21.42 18.01
N ARG A 716 -3.46 -20.22 18.32
CA ARG A 716 -4.23 -18.96 18.46
C ARG A 716 -5.32 -19.06 19.52
N VAL A 717 -5.10 -19.86 20.56
CA VAL A 717 -6.04 -20.05 21.66
C VAL A 717 -5.53 -19.35 22.89
N ALA A 718 -6.33 -18.41 23.40
CA ALA A 718 -6.05 -17.79 24.68
C ALA A 718 -6.24 -18.81 25.81
N VAL A 719 -5.36 -18.76 26.80
CA VAL A 719 -5.41 -19.62 27.98
C VAL A 719 -6.44 -19.07 28.96
N ASP A 720 -7.33 -19.95 29.43
CA ASP A 720 -8.37 -19.66 30.42
C ASP A 720 -7.81 -19.83 31.84
N TYR A 721 -7.27 -21.01 32.16
CA TYR A 721 -6.63 -21.32 33.44
C TYR A 721 -5.54 -22.39 33.31
N GLN A 722 -4.72 -22.53 34.36
CA GLN A 722 -3.68 -23.54 34.44
C GLN A 722 -4.26 -24.91 34.86
N GLY A 723 -3.72 -25.98 34.27
CA GLY A 723 -4.20 -27.34 34.43
C GLY A 723 -5.09 -27.81 33.28
N ARG A 724 -5.47 -29.09 33.32
CA ARG A 724 -6.40 -29.67 32.34
C ARG A 724 -7.78 -29.03 32.42
N CYS A 725 -8.50 -29.03 31.30
CA CYS A 725 -9.88 -28.57 31.30
C CYS A 725 -10.78 -29.47 32.16
N HIS A 726 -11.54 -28.86 33.06
CA HIS A 726 -12.53 -29.53 33.90
C HIS A 726 -13.91 -29.54 33.22
N ALA A 727 -14.56 -30.70 33.21
CA ALA A 727 -15.95 -30.83 32.79
C ALA A 727 -16.86 -30.33 33.93
N LEU A 728 -17.40 -29.13 33.81
CA LEU A 728 -18.26 -28.53 34.83
C LEU A 728 -19.73 -28.62 34.41
N GLY A 729 -20.49 -29.43 35.13
CA GLY A 729 -21.94 -29.55 34.99
C GLY A 729 -22.56 -30.03 36.30
N SER A 730 -23.62 -29.35 36.77
CA SER A 730 -24.31 -29.69 38.02
C SER A 730 -24.99 -31.06 37.91
N VAL A 731 -24.65 -31.96 38.83
CA VAL A 731 -25.52 -33.09 39.19
C VAL A 731 -26.70 -32.49 39.94
N SER A 732 -27.91 -32.60 39.38
CA SER A 732 -29.16 -32.20 40.02
C SER A 732 -29.30 -32.90 41.37
N GLY A 733 -29.22 -32.16 42.48
CA GLY A 733 -29.53 -32.70 43.81
C GLY A 733 -28.90 -32.04 45.02
N PHE A 734 -27.95 -31.10 44.88
CA PHE A 734 -27.34 -30.41 46.03
C PHE A 734 -27.19 -28.90 45.79
N PRO A 735 -27.26 -28.06 46.84
CA PRO A 735 -27.22 -26.61 46.70
C PRO A 735 -25.86 -26.19 46.14
N SER A 736 -25.94 -25.33 45.11
CA SER A 736 -24.90 -24.50 44.49
C SER A 736 -23.55 -24.45 45.22
N ASP A 737 -22.71 -25.47 44.99
CA ASP A 737 -21.27 -25.34 45.14
C ASP A 737 -20.67 -25.53 43.75
N SER A 738 -20.35 -24.40 43.12
CA SER A 738 -19.78 -24.35 41.77
C SER A 738 -18.51 -25.18 41.71
N GLY A 739 -18.45 -26.19 40.83
CA GLY A 739 -17.24 -26.98 40.57
C GLY A 739 -16.00 -26.18 40.14
N CYS A 740 -16.09 -24.85 40.07
CA CYS A 740 -14.97 -23.91 39.92
C CYS A 740 -14.08 -23.81 41.19
N ASN A 741 -14.52 -24.29 42.36
CA ASN A 741 -13.77 -24.15 43.63
C ASN A 741 -12.38 -24.83 43.61
N GLY A 742 -12.14 -25.75 42.66
CA GLY A 742 -10.84 -26.42 42.46
C GLY A 742 -9.95 -25.81 41.38
N VAL A 743 -10.34 -24.72 40.73
CA VAL A 743 -9.59 -24.10 39.61
C VAL A 743 -8.87 -22.84 40.10
N PRO A 744 -7.52 -22.81 40.13
CA PRO A 744 -6.77 -21.60 40.47
C PRO A 744 -6.77 -20.61 39.30
N CYS A 745 -7.44 -19.48 39.49
CA CYS A 745 -7.65 -18.46 38.46
C CYS A 745 -6.61 -17.35 38.46
N PRO A 746 -6.12 -16.90 37.28
CA PRO A 746 -5.31 -15.69 37.20
C PRO A 746 -6.13 -14.43 37.53
N PRO A 747 -5.51 -13.36 38.06
CA PRO A 747 -6.20 -12.11 38.35
C PRO A 747 -6.75 -11.46 37.06
N LEU A 748 -8.04 -11.10 37.07
CA LEU A 748 -8.75 -10.56 35.92
C LEU A 748 -8.36 -9.09 35.66
N SER A 749 -8.12 -8.72 34.40
CA SER A 749 -7.78 -7.34 34.00
C SER A 749 -8.99 -6.39 33.88
N ALA A 750 -10.22 -6.93 33.85
CA ALA A 750 -11.47 -6.16 33.77
C ALA A 750 -12.66 -6.94 34.34
N ALA A 751 -13.70 -6.23 34.80
CA ALA A 751 -14.94 -6.83 35.26
C ALA A 751 -15.73 -7.44 34.08
N GLY A 752 -15.90 -8.76 34.07
CA GLY A 752 -16.77 -9.46 33.11
C GLY A 752 -16.11 -10.54 32.24
N CYS A 753 -14.82 -10.84 32.40
CA CYS A 753 -14.15 -11.96 31.70
C CYS A 753 -13.88 -13.12 32.67
N ALA A 754 -14.04 -14.36 32.21
CA ALA A 754 -14.13 -15.55 33.06
C ALA A 754 -12.76 -16.21 33.37
N CYS A 755 -12.71 -16.87 34.53
CA CYS A 755 -11.95 -18.10 34.76
C CYS A 755 -12.86 -19.26 35.22
N CYS A 756 -14.07 -18.99 35.75
CA CYS A 756 -15.27 -19.86 35.83
C CYS A 756 -16.29 -19.13 36.76
N PRO A 757 -17.59 -18.84 36.46
CA PRO A 757 -18.55 -19.42 35.49
C PRO A 757 -19.28 -18.44 34.51
N VAL A 758 -19.86 -19.01 33.43
CA VAL A 758 -21.13 -18.68 32.72
C VAL A 758 -21.29 -17.34 31.95
N CYS A 759 -20.26 -16.53 31.72
CA CYS A 759 -20.31 -15.47 30.69
C CYS A 759 -19.36 -15.73 29.53
N ALA A 760 -19.56 -16.88 28.89
CA ALA A 760 -18.95 -17.23 27.62
C ALA A 760 -19.66 -16.45 26.49
N GLY A 761 -19.06 -15.35 26.03
CA GLY A 761 -19.54 -14.66 24.83
C GLY A 761 -19.61 -15.62 23.63
N MET A 762 -20.82 -15.88 23.15
CA MET A 762 -21.08 -16.71 21.97
C MET A 762 -20.95 -15.84 20.71
N LEU A 763 -19.87 -16.01 19.95
CA LEU A 763 -19.75 -15.43 18.61
C LEU A 763 -20.56 -16.30 17.64
N GLN A 764 -21.76 -15.88 17.26
CA GLN A 764 -22.55 -16.59 16.26
C GLN A 764 -22.05 -16.24 14.86
N ILE A 765 -21.45 -17.20 14.17
CA ILE A 765 -21.04 -17.04 12.77
C ILE A 765 -22.08 -17.74 11.90
N LEU A 766 -22.88 -16.92 11.21
CA LEU A 766 -23.81 -17.38 10.18
C LEU A 766 -23.04 -17.56 8.88
N TRP A 767 -23.24 -18.69 8.22
CA TRP A 767 -22.60 -18.96 6.95
C TRP A 767 -23.55 -19.73 6.04
N ASN A 768 -23.42 -19.49 4.73
CA ASN A 768 -24.25 -20.16 3.74
C ASN A 768 -23.57 -21.47 3.30
N LYS A 769 -24.24 -22.60 3.58
CA LYS A 769 -23.71 -23.94 3.27
C LYS A 769 -23.48 -24.18 1.78
N GLN A 770 -24.37 -23.67 0.94
CA GLN A 770 -24.25 -23.80 -0.51
C GLN A 770 -23.05 -23.02 -1.02
N GLN A 771 -22.84 -21.79 -0.52
CA GLN A 771 -21.72 -20.95 -0.92
C GLN A 771 -20.37 -21.60 -0.58
N MET A 772 -20.16 -22.09 0.65
CA MET A 772 -18.86 -22.75 0.95
C MET A 772 -18.66 -24.05 0.21
N ASN A 773 -19.73 -24.79 -0.12
CA ASN A 773 -19.61 -25.97 -0.95
C ASN A 773 -19.15 -25.61 -2.37
N ILE A 774 -19.59 -24.48 -2.93
CA ILE A 774 -19.06 -23.95 -4.20
C ILE A 774 -17.58 -23.57 -4.06
N PHE A 775 -17.20 -22.87 -2.98
CA PHE A 775 -15.78 -22.60 -2.68
C PHE A 775 -14.93 -23.89 -2.58
N ALA A 776 -15.47 -24.97 -2.02
CA ALA A 776 -14.80 -26.26 -1.90
C ALA A 776 -14.67 -27.01 -3.24
N LYS A 777 -15.58 -26.78 -4.20
CA LYS A 777 -15.51 -27.38 -5.56
C LYS A 777 -14.34 -26.83 -6.38
N VAL A 778 -13.98 -25.56 -6.22
CA VAL A 778 -12.90 -24.90 -6.98
C VAL A 778 -11.51 -25.35 -6.53
N ASN A 779 -11.35 -25.94 -5.33
CA ASN A 779 -10.14 -26.69 -4.95
C ASN A 779 -10.47 -27.64 -3.79
N VAL A 780 -10.22 -28.94 -3.98
CA VAL A 780 -10.48 -30.01 -2.99
C VAL A 780 -9.67 -29.82 -1.69
N PHE A 781 -8.61 -29.01 -1.70
CA PHE A 781 -7.71 -28.84 -0.55
C PHE A 781 -8.01 -27.68 0.41
N LEU A 782 -8.95 -26.77 0.06
CA LEU A 782 -9.23 -25.57 0.86
C LEU A 782 -10.46 -25.75 1.76
N CYS A 783 -10.28 -26.53 2.82
CA CYS A 783 -11.19 -26.55 3.96
C CYS A 783 -10.50 -25.82 5.14
N PHE A 784 -10.42 -24.49 5.06
CA PHE A 784 -9.87 -23.67 6.15
C PHE A 784 -10.67 -22.36 6.30
N ILE A 785 -11.74 -22.40 7.08
CA ILE A 785 -11.98 -21.29 8.01
C ILE A 785 -11.43 -21.77 9.34
N SER A 786 -10.24 -21.30 9.69
CA SER A 786 -9.60 -21.61 10.97
C SER A 786 -10.28 -20.81 12.08
N LEU A 787 -11.48 -21.21 12.51
CA LEU A 787 -12.10 -20.78 13.76
C LEU A 787 -11.36 -21.40 14.94
N ARG A 788 -10.08 -21.02 15.10
CA ARG A 788 -9.22 -21.48 16.18
C ARG A 788 -9.62 -20.85 17.52
N SER A 789 -10.29 -19.70 17.50
CA SER A 789 -10.46 -18.82 18.65
C SER A 789 -11.92 -18.39 18.85
N SER A 790 -12.84 -19.27 19.28
CA SER A 790 -14.06 -18.77 19.95
C SER A 790 -14.76 -19.80 20.84
N ILE A 791 -15.16 -19.29 22.01
CA ILE A 791 -15.69 -19.95 23.21
C ILE A 791 -16.96 -20.79 22.95
N LEU A 792 -17.78 -20.42 21.97
CA LEU A 792 -18.91 -21.22 21.49
C LEU A 792 -19.31 -20.57 20.17
N VAL A 793 -18.77 -20.99 19.03
CA VAL A 793 -19.35 -20.53 17.75
C VAL A 793 -20.58 -21.37 17.45
N VAL A 794 -21.80 -20.86 17.61
CA VAL A 794 -22.95 -21.53 17.00
C VAL A 794 -22.88 -21.28 15.51
N VAL A 795 -22.36 -22.27 14.79
CA VAL A 795 -22.21 -22.27 13.35
C VAL A 795 -23.56 -22.71 12.80
N LYS A 796 -24.44 -21.75 12.51
CA LYS A 796 -25.74 -22.05 11.93
C LYS A 796 -25.62 -22.00 10.40
N VAL A 797 -26.02 -23.11 9.77
CA VAL A 797 -26.27 -23.16 8.33
C VAL A 797 -27.55 -22.37 8.07
N LEU A 798 -27.48 -21.37 7.17
CA LEU A 798 -28.67 -20.71 6.63
C LEU A 798 -29.42 -21.62 5.66
#